data_AF-A0A1H9LA23-F1
#
_entry.id   AF-A0A1H9LA23-F1
#
_cell.length_a   1.000
_cell.length_b   1.000
_cell.length_c   1.000
_cell.angle_alpha   90.00
_cell.angle_beta   90.00
_cell.angle_gamma   90.00
#
_symmetry.space_group_name_H-M   'P 1'
#
loop_
_entity.id
_entity.type
_entity.pdbx_description
1 polymer ?
#
loop_
_entity_poly.entity_id
_entity_poly.type
_entity_poly.pdbx_seq_one_letter_code
_entity_poly.pdbx_strand_id
1 'polypeptide(L)'
;MKNFCYTLLLSLFALPMLAQPLSGSSNEEQLLIAADSARATNNWFVALENYAEAYDQNDELPVRPYIALMNLKLRDVKAAVRNYTQVFRRSEPTDTTNNIHRFHFARALKMDSQWDEARTYFETFLQHNTDERLAQFARMELEGISLYKDAPLETSEVALEILDRKINSSFSEYSPILSADGKTLYYSTWKATEAIIQGEGDDEKSYSQVFMSTMSDKGEWGKSSALGKEVNRPGLHTANPSLSADGRRLYYNRLRMESNRIAEAKIYLSDVEDNGWKSGNPVAGINSNDYLALQPATGELFGKEVLFFVSDMDGGFGGLDIYYATYEGDGRYGSPVNLGEKVNSIGDDITPFYFDGTLYFSTDGRPTMGGKDLFYTAWNGSEWSEVKNMGPGFNSPVDDKSLSVFGDGLVGFMTSNREGGRSIKSKTCCDDIYGFQIASLYANLVVGLFNEAKQPLTTGMIELKPMLNGDPNGPGDLKSRDDGNRFDFGLDLETEYRVVASHPGYYPDTVEINTLGLEESKEIQQLFFLKPLPPPPPAKDTTEVVVDRETAVTLENILYDFNDDKILPAAEGDLRVLQAVMEKYPDMVIELGSHTDSRGGTDFNLALSKRRAASARKWLIVNGGIAGPRIKTKGYGKTVPQTVYPRLAERYEWLNEGDILTDGFINALPDKETRERAHNLNRRTEFRVLEGPTEFKIRLDLIERNNPAPDRGTLPGVSTPSTAPAVAPETDARRSTPDTSHPAPGNRQPATDTITRFSSLFGQKNLEGMPILQFDKRELDLGDVRHGTARSFEYTFTNTGKVPAKIMLIQACSCTTYTHDNSKVYGPGDSGTIKVTFDSTEKEEDETITIDIYLEQTDSRDMPILEMVEYKYHLTK
;
A
#
# COMPACT_ATOMS: atom_id res chain seq x y z
N MET A 1 74.65 58.69 74.35
CA MET A 1 75.68 58.22 75.31
C MET A 1 75.52 56.72 75.49
N LYS A 2 76.58 55.95 75.20
CA LYS A 2 76.90 54.56 75.61
C LYS A 2 75.88 53.46 75.19
N ASN A 3 76.14 52.69 74.13
CA ASN A 3 77.07 51.54 73.97
C ASN A 3 76.51 50.19 74.46
N PHE A 4 76.41 49.25 73.50
CA PHE A 4 76.78 47.82 73.54
C PHE A 4 76.18 46.89 74.61
N CYS A 5 75.99 45.59 74.43
CA CYS A 5 75.77 44.65 73.32
C CYS A 5 75.77 43.24 73.95
N TYR A 6 74.96 42.34 73.38
CA TYR A 6 75.12 40.87 73.31
C TYR A 6 74.85 39.90 74.49
N THR A 7 74.05 38.88 74.11
CA THR A 7 74.13 37.42 74.39
C THR A 7 73.78 36.88 75.79
N LEU A 8 73.11 35.73 76.00
CA LEU A 8 72.46 34.69 75.18
C LEU A 8 71.84 33.62 76.13
N LEU A 9 70.70 33.04 75.73
CA LEU A 9 70.24 31.63 75.91
C LEU A 9 69.53 31.12 77.21
N LEU A 10 68.46 30.33 76.93
CA LEU A 10 67.62 29.39 77.74
C LEU A 10 66.67 30.00 78.79
N SER A 11 65.41 29.60 78.96
CA SER A 11 64.59 28.54 78.34
C SER A 11 63.12 28.72 78.75
N LEU A 12 62.22 28.52 77.77
CA LEU A 12 60.85 27.99 77.86
C LEU A 12 60.17 27.91 79.25
N PHE A 13 59.11 28.70 79.45
CA PHE A 13 57.79 28.23 79.87
C PHE A 13 56.78 29.37 79.65
N ALA A 14 56.17 29.41 78.46
CA ALA A 14 54.94 30.14 78.21
C ALA A 14 53.99 29.17 77.51
N LEU A 15 52.84 28.89 78.15
CA LEU A 15 51.78 28.07 77.57
C LEU A 15 51.35 28.64 76.21
N PRO A 16 51.38 27.87 75.12
CA PRO A 16 50.56 28.19 73.97
C PRO A 16 49.13 27.76 74.30
N MET A 17 48.19 28.69 74.21
CA MET A 17 46.83 28.31 73.86
C MET A 17 46.93 27.50 72.56
N LEU A 18 46.58 26.22 72.63
CA LEU A 18 46.34 25.41 71.44
C LEU A 18 45.20 26.07 70.68
N ALA A 19 45.51 26.85 69.65
CA ALA A 19 44.60 27.07 68.54
C ALA A 19 44.30 25.68 67.97
N GLN A 20 43.08 25.18 68.17
CA GLN A 20 42.63 23.99 67.47
C GLN A 20 42.67 24.29 65.96
N PRO A 21 43.22 23.40 65.12
CA PRO A 21 43.07 23.54 63.68
C PRO A 21 41.57 23.47 63.38
N LEU A 22 41.05 24.47 62.67
CA LEU A 22 39.75 24.35 61.98
C LEU A 22 39.84 23.10 61.11
N SER A 23 39.04 22.09 61.45
CA SER A 23 38.91 20.85 60.68
C SER A 23 38.52 21.20 59.24
N GLY A 24 39.43 20.96 58.29
CA GLY A 24 39.04 20.91 56.88
C GLY A 24 38.00 19.81 56.68
N SER A 25 37.01 20.07 55.84
CA SER A 25 36.02 19.07 55.41
C SER A 25 36.72 17.77 54.98
N SER A 26 36.12 16.61 55.24
CA SER A 26 36.68 15.33 54.76
C SER A 26 36.72 15.30 53.22
N ASN A 27 37.56 14.44 52.63
CA ASN A 27 37.56 14.26 51.17
C ASN A 27 36.19 13.81 50.64
N GLU A 28 35.51 12.92 51.38
CA GLU A 28 34.14 12.49 51.12
C GLU A 28 33.18 13.70 51.08
N GLU A 29 33.24 14.59 52.06
CA GLU A 29 32.40 15.79 52.12
C GLU A 29 32.68 16.75 50.94
N GLN A 30 33.94 16.85 50.50
CA GLN A 30 34.30 17.64 49.31
C GLN A 30 33.73 17.04 48.03
N LEU A 31 33.76 15.72 47.87
CA LEU A 31 33.18 15.02 46.72
C LEU A 31 31.66 15.23 46.68
N LEU A 32 30.96 15.14 47.81
CA LEU A 32 29.53 15.39 47.88
C LEU A 32 29.17 16.83 47.51
N ILE A 33 29.91 17.82 48.02
CA ILE A 33 29.72 19.23 47.66
C ILE A 33 29.94 19.45 46.15
N ALA A 34 30.98 18.84 45.58
CA ALA A 34 31.25 18.91 44.15
C ALA A 34 30.15 18.23 43.32
N ALA A 35 29.66 17.08 43.76
CA ALA A 35 28.59 16.33 43.11
C ALA A 35 27.27 17.12 43.12
N ASP A 36 26.88 17.67 44.28
CA ASP A 36 25.67 18.48 44.41
C ASP A 36 25.75 19.76 43.59
N SER A 37 26.91 20.43 43.58
CA SER A 37 27.15 21.61 42.76
C SER A 37 27.03 21.29 41.26
N ALA A 38 27.69 20.22 40.81
CA ALA A 38 27.61 19.76 39.42
C ALA A 38 26.17 19.37 39.02
N ARG A 39 25.44 18.69 39.91
CA ARG A 39 24.03 18.33 39.70
C ARG A 39 23.14 19.58 39.60
N ALA A 40 23.37 20.59 40.44
CA ALA A 40 22.61 21.84 40.40
C ALA A 40 22.84 22.63 39.09
N THR A 41 23.99 22.45 38.44
CA THR A 41 24.31 23.08 37.14
C THR A 41 24.12 22.14 35.95
N ASN A 42 23.37 21.04 36.10
CA ASN A 42 23.12 20.03 35.07
C ASN A 42 24.39 19.37 34.47
N ASN A 43 25.52 19.42 35.18
CA ASN A 43 26.73 18.71 34.81
C ASN A 43 26.68 17.27 35.32
N TRP A 44 25.80 16.48 34.71
CA TRP A 44 25.46 15.12 35.14
C TRP A 44 26.65 14.16 35.16
N PHE A 45 27.60 14.34 34.23
CA PHE A 45 28.80 13.51 34.17
C PHE A 45 29.67 13.73 35.40
N VAL A 46 30.01 14.98 35.69
CA VAL A 46 30.82 15.33 36.88
C VAL A 46 30.08 14.97 38.16
N ALA A 47 28.76 15.17 38.21
CA ALA A 47 27.96 14.75 39.36
C ALA A 47 28.01 13.24 39.57
N LEU A 48 27.86 12.45 38.51
CA LEU A 48 27.95 10.98 38.57
C LEU A 48 29.31 10.52 39.08
N GLU A 49 30.41 11.06 38.53
CA GLU A 49 31.77 10.68 38.95
C GLU A 49 32.00 10.97 40.43
N ASN A 50 31.63 12.16 40.90
CA ASN A 50 31.84 12.53 42.30
C ASN A 50 30.94 11.74 43.26
N TYR A 51 29.66 11.48 42.93
CA TYR A 51 28.82 10.62 43.76
C TYR A 51 29.31 9.17 43.78
N ALA A 52 29.78 8.64 42.65
CA ALA A 52 30.29 7.28 42.57
C ALA A 52 31.58 7.13 43.40
N GLU A 53 32.53 8.06 43.28
CA GLU A 53 33.76 8.05 44.08
C GLU A 53 33.47 8.20 45.58
N ALA A 54 32.53 9.08 45.97
CA ALA A 54 32.11 9.19 47.36
C ALA A 54 31.50 7.88 47.88
N TYR A 55 30.67 7.22 47.06
CA TYR A 55 30.06 5.94 47.39
C TYR A 55 31.07 4.79 47.49
N ASP A 56 32.11 4.79 46.65
CA ASP A 56 33.18 3.81 46.70
C ASP A 56 34.06 3.96 47.96
N GLN A 57 34.17 5.18 48.49
CA GLN A 57 34.82 5.44 49.79
C GLN A 57 33.94 5.03 50.98
N ASN A 58 32.61 5.14 50.84
CA ASN A 58 31.65 4.81 51.88
C ASN A 58 30.30 4.39 51.29
N ASP A 59 30.04 3.07 51.29
CA ASP A 59 28.86 2.48 50.65
C ASP A 59 27.57 2.59 51.48
N GLU A 60 27.66 3.17 52.69
CA GLU A 60 26.52 3.52 53.55
C GLU A 60 25.92 4.89 53.21
N LEU A 61 26.58 5.69 52.35
CA LEU A 61 26.08 7.00 51.95
C LEU A 61 24.74 6.88 51.19
N PRO A 62 23.75 7.75 51.46
CA PRO A 62 22.44 7.73 50.81
C PRO A 62 22.46 8.33 49.39
N VAL A 63 23.57 8.16 48.64
CA VAL A 63 23.78 8.80 47.33
C VAL A 63 23.39 7.93 46.14
N ARG A 64 23.14 6.64 46.36
CA ARG A 64 22.77 5.69 45.30
C ARG A 64 21.55 6.12 44.47
N PRO A 65 20.47 6.71 45.02
CA PRO A 65 19.37 7.26 44.22
C PRO A 65 19.82 8.37 43.25
N TYR A 66 20.78 9.21 43.66
CA TYR A 66 21.36 10.25 42.79
C TYR A 66 22.27 9.65 41.73
N ILE A 67 23.08 8.64 42.06
CA ILE A 67 23.86 7.88 41.06
C ILE A 67 22.92 7.30 39.99
N ALA A 68 21.81 6.69 40.40
CA ALA A 68 20.81 6.15 39.48
C ALA A 68 20.18 7.24 38.60
N LEU A 69 19.82 8.39 39.19
CA LEU A 69 19.29 9.54 38.45
C LEU A 69 20.30 10.09 37.44
N MET A 70 21.58 10.24 37.80
CA MET A 70 22.61 10.74 36.88
C MET A 70 22.84 9.77 35.72
N ASN A 71 22.84 8.46 35.97
CA ASN A 71 22.86 7.46 34.89
C ASN A 71 21.68 7.64 33.93
N LEU A 72 20.46 7.85 34.46
CA LEU A 72 19.29 8.12 33.61
C LEU A 72 19.44 9.43 32.81
N LYS A 73 19.92 10.51 33.43
CA LYS A 73 20.17 11.80 32.76
C LYS A 73 21.26 11.75 31.69
N LEU A 74 22.21 10.85 31.84
CA LEU A 74 23.25 10.55 30.84
C LEU A 74 22.81 9.47 29.84
N ARG A 75 21.54 9.03 29.91
CA ARG A 75 20.97 7.99 29.06
C ARG A 75 21.73 6.66 29.14
N ASP A 76 22.30 6.34 30.30
CA ASP A 76 22.73 4.97 30.65
C ASP A 76 21.59 4.26 31.38
N VAL A 77 20.58 3.88 30.60
CA VAL A 77 19.31 3.29 31.08
C VAL A 77 19.59 2.04 31.91
N LYS A 78 20.47 1.15 31.43
CA LYS A 78 20.81 -0.09 32.13
C LYS A 78 21.50 0.17 33.46
N ALA A 79 22.41 1.13 33.55
CA ALA A 79 23.03 1.50 34.83
C ALA A 79 22.02 2.16 35.79
N ALA A 80 21.07 2.95 35.28
CA ALA A 80 20.01 3.54 36.08
C ALA A 80 19.11 2.46 36.68
N VAL A 81 18.62 1.51 35.88
CA VAL A 81 17.81 0.38 36.35
C VAL A 81 18.56 -0.40 37.41
N ARG A 82 19.81 -0.83 37.16
CA ARG A 82 20.61 -1.59 38.14
C ARG A 82 20.72 -0.88 39.50
N ASN A 83 20.98 0.43 39.50
CA ASN A 83 21.13 1.18 40.74
C ASN A 83 19.79 1.40 41.44
N TYR A 84 18.73 1.72 40.71
CA TYR A 84 17.40 1.88 41.30
C TYR A 84 16.83 0.56 41.84
N THR A 85 17.08 -0.57 41.18
CA THR A 85 16.72 -1.89 41.72
C THR A 85 17.31 -2.10 43.11
N GLN A 86 18.56 -1.66 43.36
CA GLN A 86 19.16 -1.74 44.69
C GLN A 86 18.52 -0.78 45.69
N VAL A 87 18.15 0.44 45.26
CA VAL A 87 17.44 1.42 46.10
C VAL A 87 16.09 0.87 46.57
N PHE A 88 15.33 0.21 45.68
CA PHE A 88 13.96 -0.23 45.97
C PHE A 88 13.84 -1.71 46.39
N ARG A 89 14.93 -2.50 46.39
CA ARG A 89 14.93 -3.95 46.70
C ARG A 89 14.20 -4.34 47.98
N ARG A 90 14.21 -3.47 49.00
CA ARG A 90 13.57 -3.70 50.32
C ARG A 90 12.64 -2.55 50.72
N SER A 91 12.26 -1.69 49.78
CA SER A 91 11.35 -0.58 50.04
C SER A 91 9.92 -1.11 49.97
N GLU A 92 9.16 -0.86 51.03
CA GLU A 92 7.71 -1.13 51.02
C GLU A 92 7.01 -0.14 50.09
N PRO A 93 5.88 -0.50 49.44
CA PRO A 93 5.13 0.43 48.58
C PRO A 93 4.72 1.73 49.30
N THR A 94 4.48 1.65 50.62
CA THR A 94 4.10 2.79 51.48
C THR A 94 5.27 3.69 51.89
N ASP A 95 6.52 3.32 51.57
CA ASP A 95 7.69 4.14 51.84
C ASP A 95 7.79 5.28 50.81
N THR A 96 7.65 6.50 51.32
CA THR A 96 7.63 7.75 50.54
C THR A 96 8.97 8.48 50.51
N THR A 97 10.00 7.97 51.21
CA THR A 97 11.32 8.63 51.37
C THR A 97 11.96 8.95 50.01
N ASN A 98 11.81 8.05 49.04
CA ASN A 98 12.39 8.16 47.70
C ASN A 98 11.33 8.29 46.61
N ASN A 99 10.17 8.91 46.90
CA ASN A 99 9.05 8.87 45.94
C ASN A 99 9.38 9.52 44.59
N ILE A 100 10.13 10.63 44.54
CA ILE A 100 10.59 11.20 43.26
C ILE A 100 11.49 10.25 42.47
N HIS A 101 12.35 9.50 43.18
CA HIS A 101 13.19 8.47 42.58
C HIS A 101 12.38 7.26 42.14
N ARG A 102 11.20 7.01 42.73
CA ARG A 102 10.26 5.97 42.30
C ARG A 102 9.71 6.28 40.90
N PHE A 103 9.34 7.53 40.66
CA PHE A 103 8.96 8.02 39.33
C PHE A 103 10.11 7.83 38.32
N HIS A 104 11.33 8.25 38.66
CA HIS A 104 12.48 8.07 37.77
C HIS A 104 12.86 6.61 37.54
N PHE A 105 12.68 5.75 38.53
CA PHE A 105 12.89 4.31 38.37
C PHE A 105 11.86 3.72 37.40
N ALA A 106 10.59 4.08 37.54
CA ALA A 106 9.54 3.66 36.62
C ALA A 106 9.85 4.08 35.17
N ARG A 107 10.33 5.32 34.96
CA ARG A 107 10.83 5.76 33.65
C ARG A 107 12.01 4.92 33.14
N ALA A 108 13.01 4.67 33.99
CA ALA A 108 14.15 3.85 33.61
C ALA A 108 13.75 2.41 33.23
N LEU A 109 12.81 1.80 33.98
CA LEU A 109 12.25 0.48 33.68
C LEU A 109 11.50 0.50 32.34
N LYS A 110 10.67 1.52 32.08
CA LYS A 110 9.97 1.68 30.81
C LYS A 110 10.96 1.75 29.65
N MET A 111 12.01 2.57 29.78
CA MET A 111 13.05 2.72 28.76
C MET A 111 13.91 1.45 28.58
N ASP A 112 14.03 0.60 29.59
CA ASP A 112 14.66 -0.73 29.50
C ASP A 112 13.67 -1.82 29.05
N SER A 113 12.48 -1.43 28.58
CA SER A 113 11.39 -2.30 28.13
C SER A 113 10.78 -3.23 29.21
N GLN A 114 10.94 -2.89 30.49
CA GLN A 114 10.37 -3.63 31.63
C GLN A 114 9.00 -3.04 32.02
N TRP A 115 8.04 -3.14 31.10
CA TRP A 115 6.79 -2.37 31.15
C TRP A 115 5.86 -2.70 32.32
N ASP A 116 5.75 -3.97 32.71
CA ASP A 116 4.89 -4.39 33.82
C ASP A 116 5.42 -3.88 35.17
N GLU A 117 6.73 -3.92 35.35
CA GLU A 117 7.38 -3.36 36.53
C GLU A 117 7.27 -1.82 36.53
N ALA A 118 7.53 -1.18 35.39
CA ALA A 118 7.38 0.27 35.24
C ALA A 118 5.97 0.74 35.65
N ARG A 119 4.92 0.07 35.16
CA ARG A 119 3.52 0.34 35.52
C ARG A 119 3.31 0.29 37.03
N THR A 120 3.78 -0.78 37.68
CA THR A 120 3.66 -0.96 39.14
C THR A 120 4.29 0.21 39.91
N TYR A 121 5.47 0.65 39.49
CA TYR A 121 6.16 1.77 40.15
C TYR A 121 5.50 3.13 39.90
N PHE A 122 4.95 3.38 38.70
CA PHE A 122 4.17 4.60 38.43
C PHE A 122 2.87 4.65 39.24
N GLU A 123 2.12 3.53 39.31
CA GLU A 123 0.89 3.45 40.11
C GLU A 123 1.17 3.66 41.60
N THR A 124 2.25 3.07 42.11
CA THR A 124 2.69 3.29 43.50
C THR A 124 3.12 4.73 43.73
N PHE A 125 3.85 5.34 42.79
CA PHE A 125 4.23 6.75 42.86
C PHE A 125 2.99 7.65 42.97
N LEU A 126 1.98 7.42 42.15
CA LEU A 126 0.73 8.20 42.11
C LEU A 126 -0.06 8.14 43.42
N GLN A 127 -0.01 7.04 44.18
CA GLN A 127 -0.71 6.91 45.46
C GLN A 127 -0.17 7.85 46.54
N HIS A 128 1.10 8.25 46.45
CA HIS A 128 1.81 8.99 47.48
C HIS A 128 2.37 10.34 47.00
N ASN A 129 2.19 10.65 45.71
CA ASN A 129 2.64 11.90 45.12
C ASN A 129 1.71 13.07 45.48
N THR A 130 2.28 14.25 45.64
CA THR A 130 1.55 15.51 45.90
C THR A 130 1.77 16.56 44.81
N ASP A 131 2.69 16.33 43.87
CA ASP A 131 2.98 17.23 42.76
C ASP A 131 2.11 16.89 41.56
N GLU A 132 1.10 17.72 41.27
CA GLU A 132 0.15 17.46 40.19
C GLU A 132 0.82 17.42 38.80
N ARG A 133 1.90 18.18 38.59
CA ARG A 133 2.63 18.16 37.32
C ARG A 133 3.31 16.81 37.13
N LEU A 134 3.98 16.29 38.16
CA LEU A 134 4.57 14.94 38.11
C LEU A 134 3.49 13.85 38.01
N ALA A 135 2.32 14.05 38.62
CA ALA A 135 1.20 13.14 38.47
C ALA A 135 0.73 13.07 37.01
N GLN A 136 0.67 14.23 36.32
CA GLN A 136 0.32 14.29 34.91
C GLN A 136 1.34 13.54 34.05
N PHE A 137 2.65 13.75 34.26
CA PHE A 137 3.69 12.97 33.59
C PHE A 137 3.56 11.46 33.86
N ALA A 138 3.37 11.05 35.10
CA ALA A 138 3.22 9.63 35.44
C ALA A 138 2.00 8.99 34.75
N ARG A 139 0.89 9.72 34.60
CA ARG A 139 -0.29 9.24 33.85
C ARG A 139 -0.01 9.12 32.36
N MET A 140 0.69 10.08 31.76
CA MET A 140 1.12 10.00 30.35
C MET A 140 2.07 8.82 30.12
N GLU A 141 2.99 8.56 31.04
CA GLU A 141 3.91 7.43 30.97
C GLU A 141 3.17 6.08 31.07
N LEU A 142 2.12 5.99 31.90
CA LEU A 142 1.25 4.81 31.99
C LEU A 142 0.45 4.57 30.72
N GLU A 143 -0.08 5.63 30.09
CA GLU A 143 -0.76 5.56 28.80
C GLU A 143 0.22 5.16 27.68
N GLY A 144 1.43 5.72 27.72
CA GLY A 144 2.54 5.37 26.85
C GLY A 144 2.94 3.89 26.89
N ILE A 145 2.90 3.26 28.08
CA ILE A 145 3.09 1.81 28.22
C ILE A 145 2.00 1.02 27.45
N SER A 146 0.77 1.51 27.41
CA SER A 146 -0.32 0.85 26.68
C SER A 146 -0.12 0.96 25.15
N LEU A 147 0.41 2.08 24.65
CA LEU A 147 0.74 2.23 23.22
C LEU A 147 1.64 1.09 22.71
N TYR A 148 2.61 0.62 23.52
CA TYR A 148 3.45 -0.53 23.16
C TYR A 148 2.70 -1.86 23.12
N LYS A 149 1.81 -2.08 24.09
CA LYS A 149 1.10 -3.36 24.22
C LYS A 149 0.01 -3.53 23.17
N ASP A 150 -0.60 -2.42 22.79
CA ASP A 150 -1.72 -2.39 21.86
C ASP A 150 -1.25 -2.25 20.40
N ALA A 151 0.05 -2.01 20.17
CA ALA A 151 0.59 -1.91 18.84
C ALA A 151 0.56 -3.27 18.10
N PRO A 152 0.15 -3.30 16.82
CA PRO A 152 0.22 -4.51 16.00
C PRO A 152 1.65 -5.07 15.95
N LEU A 153 1.81 -6.38 16.02
CA LEU A 153 3.11 -7.05 15.90
C LEU A 153 3.72 -6.94 14.47
N GLU A 154 2.91 -6.54 13.48
CA GLU A 154 3.25 -6.47 12.06
C GLU A 154 3.31 -5.03 11.51
N THR A 155 3.84 -4.06 12.26
CA THR A 155 4.04 -2.69 11.71
C THR A 155 5.23 -2.61 10.73
N SER A 156 5.44 -3.62 9.88
CA SER A 156 6.62 -3.78 9.02
C SER A 156 6.70 -2.81 7.84
N GLU A 157 5.92 -1.72 7.84
CA GLU A 157 5.87 -0.77 6.73
C GLU A 157 7.03 0.24 6.75
N VAL A 158 7.73 0.38 7.88
CA VAL A 158 8.86 1.32 8.02
C VAL A 158 10.14 0.53 8.27
N ALA A 159 11.05 0.55 7.30
CA ALA A 159 12.39 0.01 7.44
C ALA A 159 13.33 1.11 7.94
N LEU A 160 13.80 1.00 9.19
CA LEU A 160 14.82 1.91 9.76
C LEU A 160 16.21 1.30 9.62
N GLU A 161 17.08 2.01 8.91
CA GLU A 161 18.47 1.63 8.68
C GLU A 161 19.42 2.62 9.32
N ILE A 162 20.32 2.14 10.17
CA ILE A 162 21.38 2.98 10.73
C ILE A 162 22.36 3.38 9.63
N LEU A 163 22.68 4.68 9.51
CA LEU A 163 23.70 5.13 8.58
C LEU A 163 25.10 4.67 9.00
N ASP A 164 25.98 4.50 8.02
CA ASP A 164 27.30 3.94 8.25
C ASP A 164 28.24 4.89 9.03
N ARG A 165 29.43 4.38 9.37
CA ARG A 165 30.48 5.08 10.12
C ARG A 165 31.06 6.33 9.46
N LYS A 166 30.73 6.60 8.19
CA LYS A 166 31.13 7.81 7.48
C LYS A 166 30.24 8.98 7.88
N ILE A 167 29.02 8.69 8.34
CA ILE A 167 28.03 9.65 8.83
C ILE A 167 27.99 9.65 10.36
N ASN A 168 27.69 8.50 10.96
CA ASN A 168 27.50 8.35 12.40
C ASN A 168 28.84 8.27 13.14
N SER A 169 29.03 9.15 14.13
CA SER A 169 30.25 9.24 14.94
C SER A 169 30.08 8.48 16.26
N SER A 170 30.97 8.64 17.24
CA SER A 170 30.72 8.12 18.61
C SER A 170 29.97 9.13 19.50
N PHE A 171 29.66 10.30 18.96
CA PHE A 171 28.90 11.38 19.57
C PHE A 171 27.49 11.42 19.00
N SER A 172 26.62 12.24 19.59
CA SER A 172 25.26 12.40 19.06
C SER A 172 25.27 13.26 17.80
N GLU A 173 24.54 12.79 16.79
CA GLU A 173 24.17 13.52 15.60
C GLU A 173 22.80 14.21 15.78
N TYR A 174 22.64 15.41 15.22
CA TYR A 174 21.40 16.19 15.33
C TYR A 174 20.94 16.80 14.01
N SER A 175 19.61 16.84 13.85
CA SER A 175 18.89 17.51 12.76
C SER A 175 19.45 17.17 11.38
N PRO A 176 19.39 15.90 10.95
CA PRO A 176 19.67 15.55 9.58
C PRO A 176 18.68 16.26 8.65
N ILE A 177 19.17 16.81 7.54
CA ILE A 177 18.35 17.41 6.50
C ILE A 177 18.99 17.18 5.13
N LEU A 178 18.20 16.69 4.17
CA LEU A 178 18.65 16.41 2.82
C LEU A 178 18.42 17.62 1.91
N SER A 179 19.36 17.92 1.03
CA SER A 179 19.19 18.94 -0.01
C SER A 179 18.06 18.57 -0.98
N ALA A 180 17.44 19.57 -1.59
CA ALA A 180 16.31 19.39 -2.51
C ALA A 180 16.61 18.51 -3.74
N ASP A 181 17.87 18.34 -4.11
CA ASP A 181 18.32 17.44 -5.18
C ASP A 181 18.54 15.99 -4.71
N GLY A 182 18.35 15.71 -3.42
CA GLY A 182 18.54 14.40 -2.82
C GLY A 182 20.00 13.99 -2.61
N LYS A 183 20.98 14.87 -2.86
CA LYS A 183 22.40 14.47 -2.93
C LYS A 183 23.24 14.80 -1.71
N THR A 184 22.89 15.83 -0.95
CA THR A 184 23.74 16.33 0.14
C THR A 184 22.99 16.32 1.46
N LEU A 185 23.43 15.47 2.38
CA LEU A 185 22.93 15.40 3.74
C LEU A 185 23.71 16.38 4.63
N TYR A 186 23.01 17.29 5.28
CA TYR A 186 23.53 18.16 6.33
C TYR A 186 23.07 17.67 7.69
N TYR A 187 23.94 17.77 8.68
CA TYR A 187 23.62 17.42 10.07
C TYR A 187 24.65 18.07 10.99
N SER A 188 24.46 18.00 12.30
CA SER A 188 25.46 18.52 13.25
C SER A 188 25.94 17.45 14.23
N THR A 189 27.24 17.48 14.54
CA THR A 189 27.91 16.56 15.49
C THR A 189 29.25 17.20 15.94
N TRP A 190 30.09 16.47 16.66
CA TRP A 190 31.42 16.91 17.08
C TRP A 190 32.53 16.34 16.19
N LYS A 191 33.63 17.08 16.04
CA LYS A 191 34.88 16.57 15.45
C LYS A 191 35.63 15.59 16.37
N ALA A 192 35.29 15.57 17.65
CA ALA A 192 35.97 14.76 18.65
C ALA A 192 35.79 13.25 18.39
N THR A 193 36.79 12.48 18.83
CA THR A 193 36.76 11.00 18.80
C THR A 193 36.85 10.39 20.20
N GLU A 194 37.04 11.23 21.22
CA GLU A 194 37.22 10.89 22.64
C GLU A 194 36.47 11.91 23.50
N ALA A 195 36.17 11.56 24.75
CA ALA A 195 35.35 12.38 25.64
C ALA A 195 35.96 13.79 25.81
N ILE A 196 35.12 14.82 25.69
CA ILE A 196 35.55 16.22 25.79
C ILE A 196 35.51 16.63 27.26
N ILE A 197 36.68 16.98 27.82
CA ILE A 197 36.80 17.49 29.18
C ILE A 197 36.83 19.02 29.12
N GLN A 198 35.79 19.67 29.64
CA GLN A 198 35.72 21.13 29.66
C GLN A 198 36.85 21.74 30.50
N GLY A 199 37.62 22.66 29.91
CA GLY A 199 38.70 23.40 30.57
C GLY A 199 40.12 23.05 30.10
N GLU A 200 40.30 21.92 29.40
CA GLU A 200 41.59 21.55 28.78
C GLU A 200 41.67 22.02 27.32
N GLY A 201 41.76 23.34 27.12
CA GLY A 201 42.04 23.96 25.82
C GLY A 201 40.82 24.27 24.95
N ASP A 202 40.86 25.42 24.29
CA ASP A 202 39.84 25.90 23.34
C ASP A 202 40.14 25.34 21.93
N ASP A 203 40.05 24.02 21.77
CA ASP A 203 40.27 23.37 20.48
C ASP A 203 38.97 23.25 19.67
N GLU A 204 39.06 23.17 18.34
CA GLU A 204 37.88 23.02 17.49
C GLU A 204 37.08 21.74 17.77
N LYS A 205 37.66 20.75 18.47
CA LYS A 205 37.00 19.47 18.79
C LYS A 205 36.01 19.61 19.93
N SER A 206 36.13 20.68 20.72
CA SER A 206 35.26 20.98 21.86
C SER A 206 33.88 21.52 21.46
N TYR A 207 33.71 21.92 20.20
CA TYR A 207 32.47 22.52 19.70
C TYR A 207 31.77 21.61 18.69
N SER A 208 30.44 21.60 18.75
CA SER A 208 29.63 20.98 17.70
C SER A 208 29.70 21.83 16.44
N GLN A 209 29.65 21.17 15.28
CA GLN A 209 29.76 21.76 13.97
C GLN A 209 28.71 21.17 13.05
N VAL A 210 28.32 21.93 12.02
CA VAL A 210 27.53 21.42 10.89
C VAL A 210 28.47 20.71 9.93
N PHE A 211 28.11 19.49 9.58
CA PHE A 211 28.77 18.63 8.60
C PHE A 211 27.88 18.46 7.36
N MET A 212 28.53 18.10 6.26
CA MET A 212 27.86 17.61 5.06
C MET A 212 28.45 16.28 4.63
N SER A 213 27.62 15.44 4.00
CA SER A 213 28.04 14.30 3.22
C SER A 213 27.25 14.24 1.91
N THR A 214 27.92 13.81 0.84
CA THR A 214 27.31 13.70 -0.48
C THR A 214 27.11 12.24 -0.86
N MET A 215 25.93 11.91 -1.38
CA MET A 215 25.61 10.61 -1.92
C MET A 215 26.22 10.46 -3.32
N SER A 216 26.86 9.31 -3.55
CA SER A 216 27.40 8.95 -4.86
C SER A 216 26.30 8.41 -5.80
N ASP A 217 26.59 8.34 -7.09
CA ASP A 217 25.67 7.76 -8.10
C ASP A 217 25.34 6.27 -7.85
N LYS A 218 26.05 5.61 -6.94
CA LYS A 218 25.79 4.23 -6.49
C LYS A 218 24.87 4.14 -5.27
N GLY A 219 24.36 5.26 -4.77
CA GLY A 219 23.53 5.31 -3.55
C GLY A 219 24.32 5.25 -2.24
N GLU A 220 25.67 5.33 -2.29
CA GLU A 220 26.49 5.30 -1.08
C GLU A 220 26.83 6.71 -0.59
N TRP A 221 26.71 6.94 0.72
CA TRP A 221 27.20 8.15 1.37
C TRP A 221 28.72 8.26 1.36
N GLY A 222 29.21 9.47 1.05
CA GLY A 222 30.60 9.86 1.17
C GLY A 222 31.07 10.04 2.61
N LYS A 223 32.36 10.33 2.79
CA LYS A 223 32.91 10.71 4.10
C LYS A 223 32.45 12.13 4.45
N SER A 224 31.89 12.31 5.65
CA SER A 224 31.45 13.63 6.09
C SER A 224 32.60 14.62 6.24
N SER A 225 32.29 15.88 5.94
CA SER A 225 33.21 17.01 6.08
C SER A 225 32.48 18.17 6.77
N ALA A 226 33.17 18.83 7.70
CA ALA A 226 32.61 20.00 8.37
C ALA A 226 32.49 21.17 7.36
N LEU A 227 31.41 21.93 7.45
CA LEU A 227 31.27 23.19 6.71
C LEU A 227 32.38 24.17 7.11
N GLY A 228 32.65 25.13 6.23
CA GLY A 228 33.66 26.17 6.46
C GLY A 228 33.31 27.08 7.64
N LYS A 229 34.31 27.88 8.06
CA LYS A 229 34.23 28.84 9.18
C LYS A 229 33.11 29.89 9.06
N GLU A 230 32.61 30.09 7.84
CA GLU A 230 31.50 30.99 7.54
C GLU A 230 30.21 30.54 8.26
N VAL A 231 29.99 29.22 8.31
CA VAL A 231 28.94 28.58 9.10
C VAL A 231 29.47 28.23 10.49
N ASN A 232 30.52 27.39 10.54
CA ASN A 232 31.15 26.84 11.74
C ASN A 232 32.14 27.82 12.38
N ARG A 233 31.64 28.87 13.03
CA ARG A 233 32.47 29.90 13.63
C ARG A 233 33.31 29.34 14.80
N PRO A 234 34.64 29.52 14.83
CA PRO A 234 35.47 29.05 15.93
C PRO A 234 35.03 29.60 17.30
N GLY A 235 35.14 28.77 18.34
CA GLY A 235 34.78 29.13 19.71
C GLY A 235 33.26 29.10 20.02
N LEU A 236 32.43 28.63 19.08
CA LEU A 236 30.99 28.53 19.24
C LEU A 236 30.48 27.19 18.73
N HIS A 237 29.48 26.65 19.44
CA HIS A 237 28.73 25.50 18.95
C HIS A 237 27.85 25.93 17.78
N THR A 238 27.87 25.14 16.71
CA THR A 238 27.00 25.33 15.54
C THR A 238 26.20 24.04 15.32
N ALA A 239 24.87 24.13 15.34
CA ALA A 239 23.99 22.96 15.35
C ALA A 239 22.66 23.20 14.64
N ASN A 240 21.88 22.13 14.48
CA ASN A 240 20.51 22.13 13.96
C ASN A 240 20.36 22.81 12.59
N PRO A 241 21.04 22.32 11.54
CA PRO A 241 20.87 22.84 10.19
C PRO A 241 19.44 22.60 9.66
N SER A 242 18.93 23.54 8.87
CA SER A 242 17.67 23.44 8.15
C SER A 242 17.77 24.23 6.84
N LEU A 243 17.09 23.76 5.79
CA LEU A 243 17.17 24.34 4.45
C LEU A 243 15.82 24.91 4.03
N SER A 244 15.83 26.06 3.34
CA SER A 244 14.65 26.51 2.61
C SER A 244 14.26 25.53 1.51
N ALA A 245 12.98 25.55 1.12
CA ALA A 245 12.44 24.66 0.08
C ALA A 245 13.19 24.77 -1.26
N ASP A 246 13.70 25.96 -1.61
CA ASP A 246 14.52 26.18 -2.80
C ASP A 246 16.01 25.79 -2.63
N GLY A 247 16.41 25.34 -1.44
CA GLY A 247 17.78 24.96 -1.09
C GLY A 247 18.77 26.13 -1.02
N ARG A 248 18.32 27.39 -1.15
CA ARG A 248 19.21 28.56 -1.26
C ARG A 248 19.62 29.17 0.07
N ARG A 249 18.87 28.86 1.14
CA ARG A 249 19.06 29.40 2.49
C ARG A 249 19.28 28.26 3.48
N LEU A 250 20.34 28.37 4.26
CA LEU A 250 20.66 27.49 5.40
C LEU A 250 20.39 28.25 6.69
N TYR A 251 19.45 27.74 7.47
CA TYR A 251 19.22 28.14 8.86
C TYR A 251 19.98 27.21 9.79
N TYR A 252 20.54 27.75 10.86
CA TYR A 252 21.25 26.96 11.86
C TYR A 252 21.34 27.72 13.18
N ASN A 253 21.57 27.01 14.27
CA ASN A 253 21.86 27.63 15.56
C ASN A 253 23.34 27.93 15.73
N ARG A 254 23.64 29.06 16.39
CA ARG A 254 24.89 29.25 17.14
C ARG A 254 24.57 29.30 18.62
N LEU A 255 25.29 28.51 19.40
CA LEU A 255 25.04 28.31 20.83
C LEU A 255 26.27 28.69 21.67
N ARG A 256 26.00 29.29 22.83
CA ARG A 256 26.97 29.47 23.91
C ARG A 256 26.57 28.56 25.06
N MET A 257 27.49 27.70 25.45
CA MET A 257 27.29 26.78 26.58
C MET A 257 27.86 27.39 27.86
N GLU A 258 27.17 27.18 28.98
CA GLU A 258 27.70 27.35 30.33
C GLU A 258 27.63 25.99 31.01
N SER A 259 28.79 25.35 31.19
CA SER A 259 28.85 23.92 31.50
C SER A 259 28.08 23.10 30.46
N ASN A 260 27.05 22.35 30.85
CA ASN A 260 26.21 21.57 29.93
C ASN A 260 24.85 22.23 29.64
N ARG A 261 24.66 23.49 30.04
CA ARG A 261 23.44 24.26 29.78
C ARG A 261 23.64 25.19 28.59
N ILE A 262 22.64 25.28 27.72
CA ILE A 262 22.59 26.32 26.69
C ILE A 262 22.30 27.65 27.39
N ALA A 263 23.28 28.54 27.40
CA ALA A 263 23.16 29.86 28.01
C ALA A 263 22.66 30.91 27.02
N GLU A 264 22.91 30.71 25.74
CA GLU A 264 22.42 31.54 24.65
C GLU A 264 22.25 30.69 23.40
N ALA A 265 21.15 30.88 22.67
CA ALA A 265 20.91 30.26 21.38
C ALA A 265 20.27 31.26 20.42
N LYS A 266 20.90 31.42 19.26
CA LYS A 266 20.38 32.27 18.19
C LYS A 266 20.34 31.52 16.87
N ILE A 267 19.32 31.80 16.07
CA ILE A 267 19.15 31.29 14.72
C ILE A 267 19.87 32.23 13.76
N TYR A 268 20.71 31.66 12.90
CA TYR A 268 21.44 32.34 11.85
C TYR A 268 20.94 31.85 10.49
N LEU A 269 20.99 32.75 9.50
CA LEU A 269 20.66 32.51 8.11
C LEU A 269 21.89 32.75 7.25
N SER A 270 22.28 31.75 6.44
CA SER A 270 23.33 31.83 5.42
C SER A 270 22.75 31.54 4.03
N ASP A 271 23.15 32.34 3.04
CA ASP A 271 22.83 32.09 1.63
C ASP A 271 23.95 31.29 0.94
N VAL A 272 23.57 30.46 -0.04
CA VAL A 272 24.52 29.73 -0.89
C VAL A 272 24.94 30.55 -2.12
N GLU A 273 26.24 30.51 -2.45
CA GLU A 273 26.84 31.02 -3.68
C GLU A 273 27.66 29.92 -4.40
N ASP A 274 28.20 30.22 -5.58
CA ASP A 274 29.01 29.30 -6.39
C ASP A 274 30.18 28.65 -5.61
N ASN A 275 30.67 29.29 -4.55
CA ASN A 275 31.76 28.81 -3.70
C ASN A 275 31.31 28.22 -2.35
N GLY A 276 30.00 28.02 -2.14
CA GLY A 276 29.40 27.45 -0.93
C GLY A 276 28.61 28.44 -0.08
N TRP A 277 28.39 28.07 1.20
CA TRP A 277 27.63 28.88 2.15
C TRP A 277 28.42 30.12 2.62
N LYS A 278 27.76 31.29 2.64
CA LYS A 278 28.31 32.55 3.15
C LYS A 278 28.34 32.61 4.69
N SER A 279 29.00 33.65 5.21
CA SER A 279 28.82 34.03 6.61
C SER A 279 27.36 34.32 6.91
N GLY A 280 26.78 33.56 7.84
CA GLY A 280 25.38 33.77 8.22
C GLY A 280 25.17 34.99 9.12
N ASN A 281 24.01 35.63 8.98
CA ASN A 281 23.55 36.73 9.83
C ASN A 281 22.51 36.21 10.84
N PRO A 282 22.43 36.78 12.06
CA PRO A 282 21.33 36.48 12.98
C PRO A 282 19.99 36.82 12.31
N VAL A 283 19.03 35.91 12.38
CA VAL A 283 17.68 36.13 11.84
C VAL A 283 17.00 37.28 12.60
N ALA A 284 16.55 38.28 11.86
CA ALA A 284 15.89 39.46 12.43
C ALA A 284 14.42 39.16 12.75
N GLY A 285 13.95 39.60 13.92
CA GLY A 285 12.56 39.43 14.38
C GLY A 285 12.34 38.24 15.32
N ILE A 286 13.20 37.22 15.25
CA ILE A 286 13.07 35.99 16.06
C ILE A 286 14.01 35.98 17.27
N ASN A 287 15.25 36.40 17.09
CA ASN A 287 16.28 36.29 18.14
C ASN A 287 16.13 37.35 19.24
N SER A 288 16.30 36.93 20.50
CA SER A 288 16.40 37.80 21.68
C SER A 288 17.59 37.38 22.57
N ASN A 289 17.89 38.19 23.59
CA ASN A 289 18.77 37.80 24.69
C ASN A 289 17.98 37.28 25.90
N ASP A 290 16.66 37.42 25.91
CA ASP A 290 15.80 37.06 27.05
C ASP A 290 15.32 35.60 26.99
N TYR A 291 15.41 34.96 25.83
CA TYR A 291 14.99 33.58 25.58
C TYR A 291 15.91 32.93 24.53
N LEU A 292 15.85 31.60 24.43
CA LEU A 292 16.53 30.78 23.44
C LEU A 292 15.72 30.68 22.15
N ALA A 293 16.37 30.80 20.99
CA ALA A 293 15.77 30.46 19.70
C ALA A 293 16.54 29.29 19.07
N LEU A 294 15.87 28.14 18.94
CA LEU A 294 16.47 26.83 18.66
C LEU A 294 15.76 26.11 17.50
N GLN A 295 16.46 25.17 16.88
CA GLN A 295 15.92 24.15 15.96
C GLN A 295 15.02 24.74 14.88
N PRO A 296 15.57 25.60 14.00
CA PRO A 296 14.80 26.20 12.93
C PRO A 296 14.28 25.14 11.95
N ALA A 297 13.08 25.33 11.43
CA ALA A 297 12.51 24.53 10.36
C ALA A 297 11.66 25.41 9.45
N THR A 298 11.96 25.39 8.15
CA THR A 298 11.17 26.15 7.17
C THR A 298 9.86 25.46 6.88
N GLY A 299 8.82 26.22 6.61
CA GLY A 299 7.54 25.68 6.15
C GLY A 299 6.61 26.75 5.63
N GLU A 300 5.31 26.45 5.61
CA GLU A 300 4.29 27.34 5.09
C GLU A 300 3.06 27.37 5.98
N LEU A 301 2.50 28.55 6.23
CA LEU A 301 1.19 28.72 6.84
C LEU A 301 0.44 29.85 6.14
N PHE A 302 -0.87 29.69 5.99
CA PHE A 302 -1.74 30.70 5.34
C PHE A 302 -1.26 31.13 3.94
N GLY A 303 -0.65 30.23 3.17
CA GLY A 303 -0.10 30.55 1.85
C GLY A 303 1.20 31.36 1.89
N LYS A 304 1.88 31.43 3.03
CA LYS A 304 3.11 32.22 3.23
C LYS A 304 4.21 31.37 3.83
N GLU A 305 5.43 31.61 3.35
CA GLU A 305 6.63 31.04 3.97
C GLU A 305 6.73 31.47 5.44
N VAL A 306 7.02 30.51 6.31
CA VAL A 306 7.27 30.71 7.74
C VAL A 306 8.54 29.99 8.17
N LEU A 307 9.13 30.44 9.27
CA LEU A 307 10.13 29.68 10.01
C LEU A 307 9.50 29.20 11.31
N PHE A 308 9.35 27.89 11.45
CA PHE A 308 9.11 27.23 12.72
C PHE A 308 10.41 27.19 13.52
N PHE A 309 10.31 27.31 14.83
CA PHE A 309 11.45 27.20 15.73
C PHE A 309 10.96 26.93 17.15
N VAL A 310 11.90 26.58 18.02
CA VAL A 310 11.62 26.19 19.40
C VAL A 310 12.17 27.25 20.35
N SER A 311 11.43 27.55 21.42
CA SER A 311 11.82 28.58 22.38
C SER A 311 11.25 28.36 23.78
N ASP A 312 11.93 28.91 24.79
CA ASP A 312 11.52 29.01 26.19
C ASP A 312 10.91 30.39 26.53
N MET A 313 10.31 31.07 25.54
CA MET A 313 9.61 32.35 25.74
C MET A 313 8.55 32.25 26.85
N ASP A 314 8.46 33.30 27.67
CA ASP A 314 7.43 33.46 28.71
C ASP A 314 6.01 33.31 28.11
N GLY A 315 5.15 32.58 28.83
CA GLY A 315 3.77 32.31 28.39
C GLY A 315 3.60 31.06 27.53
N GLY A 316 4.67 30.28 27.36
CA GLY A 316 4.65 28.93 26.82
C GLY A 316 3.86 27.92 27.66
N PHE A 317 3.69 26.69 27.15
CA PHE A 317 2.95 25.60 27.81
C PHE A 317 3.88 24.64 28.55
N GLY A 318 5.10 24.49 28.05
CA GLY A 318 6.05 23.48 28.48
C GLY A 318 7.39 24.04 28.95
N GLY A 319 8.46 23.28 28.71
CA GLY A 319 9.84 23.76 28.87
C GLY A 319 10.29 24.51 27.62
N LEU A 320 10.27 23.81 26.50
CA LEU A 320 10.48 24.36 25.17
C LEU A 320 9.21 24.17 24.34
N ASP A 321 8.75 25.22 23.68
CA ASP A 321 7.54 25.21 22.85
C ASP A 321 7.87 25.57 21.40
N ILE A 322 7.02 25.13 20.47
CA ILE A 322 7.13 25.45 19.05
C ILE A 322 6.39 26.77 18.75
N TYR A 323 7.11 27.65 18.07
CA TYR A 323 6.67 28.94 17.56
C TYR A 323 6.84 28.97 16.04
N TYR A 324 6.14 29.90 15.37
CA TYR A 324 6.44 30.27 14.00
C TYR A 324 6.56 31.78 13.85
N ALA A 325 7.28 32.21 12.81
CA ALA A 325 7.28 33.60 12.36
C ALA A 325 7.19 33.65 10.84
N THR A 326 6.40 34.59 10.30
CA THR A 326 6.23 34.76 8.85
C THR A 326 7.44 35.42 8.22
N TYR A 327 7.88 34.91 7.07
CA TYR A 327 8.97 35.52 6.31
C TYR A 327 8.51 36.82 5.65
N GLU A 328 9.23 37.91 5.90
CA GLU A 328 8.94 39.26 5.38
C GLU A 328 9.85 39.68 4.22
N GLY A 329 10.88 38.88 3.89
CA GLY A 329 11.89 39.17 2.88
C GLY A 329 13.26 39.58 3.48
N ASP A 330 14.33 39.41 2.70
CA ASP A 330 15.72 39.77 3.04
C ASP A 330 16.19 39.27 4.43
N GLY A 331 15.81 38.05 4.79
CA GLY A 331 16.17 37.44 6.08
C GLY A 331 15.46 38.03 7.30
N ARG A 332 14.40 38.83 7.09
CA ARG A 332 13.53 39.35 8.15
C ARG A 332 12.30 38.48 8.33
N TYR A 333 11.90 38.34 9.58
CA TYR A 333 10.71 37.63 10.00
C TYR A 333 9.85 38.52 10.89
N GLY A 334 8.54 38.28 10.84
CA GLY A 334 7.58 38.93 11.72
C GLY A 334 7.76 38.49 13.19
N SER A 335 6.86 38.96 14.05
CA SER A 335 6.87 38.57 15.46
C SER A 335 6.56 37.08 15.64
N PRO A 336 7.27 36.36 16.55
CA PRO A 336 6.95 34.99 16.90
C PRO A 336 5.52 34.80 17.38
N VAL A 337 4.91 33.69 16.98
CA VAL A 337 3.58 33.26 17.39
C VAL A 337 3.66 31.83 17.91
N ASN A 338 3.21 31.59 19.14
CA ASN A 338 3.14 30.26 19.74
C ASN A 338 2.08 29.41 19.01
N LEU A 339 2.36 28.14 18.73
CA LEU A 339 1.42 27.24 18.04
C LEU A 339 0.21 26.80 18.89
N GLY A 340 0.17 27.17 20.17
CA GLY A 340 -0.94 26.91 21.09
C GLY A 340 -0.94 25.49 21.67
N GLU A 341 -1.82 25.25 22.64
CA GLU A 341 -1.94 23.99 23.39
C GLU A 341 -2.33 22.77 22.55
N LYS A 342 -2.83 23.00 21.32
CA LYS A 342 -3.15 21.91 20.40
C LYS A 342 -1.87 21.21 19.92
N VAL A 343 -0.80 21.98 19.71
CA VAL A 343 0.50 21.46 19.26
C VAL A 343 1.44 21.32 20.45
N ASN A 344 1.64 22.41 21.20
CA ASN A 344 2.52 22.45 22.35
C ASN A 344 1.93 21.72 23.56
N SER A 345 2.80 21.29 24.46
CA SER A 345 2.50 20.37 25.55
C SER A 345 3.08 20.87 26.87
N ILE A 346 2.93 20.09 27.94
CA ILE A 346 3.52 20.41 29.26
C ILE A 346 5.01 20.05 29.37
N GLY A 347 5.57 19.40 28.34
CA GLY A 347 6.96 18.91 28.26
C GLY A 347 7.84 19.79 27.36
N ASP A 348 8.89 19.23 26.75
CA ASP A 348 9.60 19.93 25.68
C ASP A 348 9.11 19.45 24.32
N ASP A 349 8.59 20.35 23.51
CA ASP A 349 8.22 20.14 22.11
C ASP A 349 9.35 20.66 21.21
N ILE A 350 10.10 19.73 20.62
CA ILE A 350 11.38 19.98 19.98
C ILE A 350 11.46 19.42 18.56
N THR A 351 12.50 19.83 17.84
CA THR A 351 12.87 19.33 16.51
C THR A 351 11.72 19.37 15.51
N PRO A 352 11.06 20.53 15.32
CA PRO A 352 10.00 20.66 14.33
C PRO A 352 10.56 20.39 12.94
N PHE A 353 9.74 19.80 12.08
CA PHE A 353 9.99 19.64 10.66
C PHE A 353 8.67 19.70 9.92
N TYR A 354 8.57 20.58 8.93
CA TYR A 354 7.34 20.79 8.18
C TYR A 354 7.49 20.26 6.76
N PHE A 355 6.55 19.44 6.33
CA PHE A 355 6.49 18.90 4.98
C PHE A 355 5.03 18.68 4.56
N ASP A 356 4.67 19.23 3.39
CA ASP A 356 3.37 19.06 2.73
C ASP A 356 2.15 19.18 3.68
N GLY A 357 2.06 20.31 4.40
CA GLY A 357 0.96 20.54 5.33
C GLY A 357 1.10 19.84 6.68
N THR A 358 2.08 18.96 6.86
CA THR A 358 2.27 18.19 8.10
C THR A 358 3.47 18.71 8.89
N LEU A 359 3.25 18.96 10.18
CA LEU A 359 4.32 19.28 11.14
C LEU A 359 4.65 18.03 11.95
N TYR A 360 5.88 17.56 11.81
CA TYR A 360 6.49 16.52 12.61
C TYR A 360 7.33 17.15 13.70
N PHE A 361 7.34 16.58 14.90
CA PHE A 361 8.12 17.07 16.03
C PHE A 361 8.28 15.98 17.09
N SER A 362 9.15 16.20 18.06
CA SER A 362 9.35 15.26 19.17
C SER A 362 8.99 15.87 20.50
N THR A 363 8.37 15.08 21.38
CA THR A 363 7.95 15.56 22.70
C THR A 363 7.99 14.48 23.77
N ASP A 364 8.18 14.91 25.02
CA ASP A 364 7.95 14.12 26.25
C ASP A 364 6.76 14.64 27.08
N GLY A 365 6.00 15.61 26.55
CA GLY A 365 4.81 16.17 27.19
C GLY A 365 3.49 15.52 26.76
N ARG A 366 3.56 14.36 26.11
CA ARG A 366 2.42 13.54 25.65
C ARG A 366 2.67 12.06 25.97
N PRO A 367 1.69 11.16 25.87
CA PRO A 367 1.92 9.72 26.01
C PRO A 367 2.97 9.23 25.01
N THR A 368 4.18 8.98 25.50
CA THR A 368 5.30 8.47 24.71
C THR A 368 5.47 6.99 24.93
N MET A 369 5.96 6.27 23.94
CA MET A 369 6.42 4.91 24.04
C MET A 369 7.75 4.87 24.83
N GLY A 370 8.66 5.82 24.60
CA GLY A 370 9.97 5.88 25.25
C GLY A 370 10.21 7.13 26.09
N GLY A 371 11.36 7.78 25.85
CA GLY A 371 11.73 9.08 26.39
C GLY A 371 10.98 10.18 25.65
N LYS A 372 11.65 10.81 24.68
CA LYS A 372 10.99 11.67 23.67
C LYS A 372 10.61 10.84 22.45
N ASP A 373 9.38 10.99 21.98
CA ASP A 373 8.86 10.28 20.80
C ASP A 373 8.56 11.25 19.66
N LEU A 374 8.53 10.76 18.43
CA LEU A 374 8.04 11.46 17.24
C LEU A 374 6.49 11.48 17.19
N PHE A 375 5.97 12.66 16.91
CA PHE A 375 4.55 12.95 16.69
C PHE A 375 4.35 13.77 15.41
N TYR A 376 3.11 13.80 14.91
CA TYR A 376 2.73 14.66 13.80
C TYR A 376 1.35 15.30 14.00
N THR A 377 1.13 16.43 13.32
CA THR A 377 -0.17 17.09 13.16
C THR A 377 -0.26 17.73 11.78
N ALA A 378 -1.45 17.74 11.19
CA ALA A 378 -1.69 18.27 9.85
C ALA A 378 -2.37 19.64 9.91
N TRP A 379 -1.94 20.55 9.05
CA TRP A 379 -2.50 21.88 8.85
C TRP A 379 -3.49 21.85 7.69
N ASN A 380 -4.75 22.20 7.94
CA ASN A 380 -5.78 22.22 6.89
C ASN A 380 -5.93 23.60 6.19
N GLY A 381 -5.03 24.54 6.44
CA GLY A 381 -5.14 25.92 5.97
C GLY A 381 -5.67 26.91 7.03
N SER A 382 -6.28 26.40 8.11
CA SER A 382 -6.89 27.24 9.15
C SER A 382 -6.66 26.75 10.58
N GLU A 383 -6.57 25.44 10.78
CA GLU A 383 -6.35 24.81 12.08
C GLU A 383 -5.44 23.58 11.95
N TRP A 384 -4.76 23.28 13.05
CA TRP A 384 -4.00 22.03 13.22
C TRP A 384 -4.95 20.88 13.55
N SER A 385 -4.67 19.68 13.08
CA SER A 385 -5.36 18.46 13.50
C SER A 385 -4.94 18.04 14.91
N GLU A 386 -5.59 17.00 15.45
CA GLU A 386 -5.08 16.34 16.66
C GLU A 386 -3.65 15.83 16.43
N VAL A 387 -2.82 15.94 17.46
CA VAL A 387 -1.45 15.43 17.46
C VAL A 387 -1.46 13.92 17.65
N LYS A 388 -0.77 13.19 16.78
CA LYS A 388 -0.72 11.71 16.78
C LYS A 388 0.70 11.21 16.97
N ASN A 389 0.87 10.18 17.81
CA ASN A 389 2.14 9.46 17.97
C ASN A 389 2.42 8.64 16.69
N MET A 390 3.67 8.59 16.23
CA MET A 390 4.06 7.87 14.99
C MET A 390 4.16 6.34 15.15
N GLY A 391 3.99 5.81 16.35
CA GLY A 391 3.96 4.37 16.62
C GLY A 391 5.32 3.67 16.57
N PRO A 392 5.38 2.35 16.82
CA PRO A 392 6.62 1.59 17.03
C PRO A 392 7.51 1.45 15.79
N GLY A 393 6.99 1.74 14.59
CA GLY A 393 7.78 1.78 13.36
C GLY A 393 8.82 2.90 13.38
N PHE A 394 8.53 4.01 14.07
CA PHE A 394 9.44 5.14 14.27
C PHE A 394 9.95 5.23 15.71
N ASN A 395 9.07 5.06 16.69
CA ASN A 395 9.33 5.28 18.10
C ASN A 395 9.80 4.01 18.82
N SER A 396 10.76 4.19 19.71
CA SER A 396 11.47 3.18 20.47
C SER A 396 11.35 3.46 21.97
N PRO A 397 11.77 2.52 22.84
CA PRO A 397 11.70 2.73 24.29
C PRO A 397 12.60 3.87 24.79
N VAL A 398 13.40 4.51 23.94
CA VAL A 398 14.32 5.59 24.29
C VAL A 398 13.94 6.89 23.57
N ASP A 399 14.89 7.75 23.21
CA ASP A 399 14.60 9.02 22.54
C ASP A 399 14.62 8.84 21.01
N ASP A 400 13.59 9.36 20.34
CA ASP A 400 13.42 9.41 18.89
C ASP A 400 13.07 10.86 18.47
N LYS A 401 13.94 11.45 17.64
CA LYS A 401 14.02 12.89 17.40
C LYS A 401 14.34 13.25 15.96
N SER A 402 14.16 14.53 15.61
CA SER A 402 14.72 15.15 14.40
C SER A 402 14.36 14.43 13.10
N LEU A 403 13.07 14.13 12.90
CA LEU A 403 12.61 13.56 11.63
C LEU A 403 12.68 14.60 10.52
N SER A 404 13.15 14.18 9.34
CA SER A 404 13.10 14.95 8.10
C SER A 404 12.74 14.01 6.96
N VAL A 405 11.79 14.38 6.11
CA VAL A 405 11.46 13.63 4.89
C VAL A 405 11.95 14.35 3.64
N PHE A 406 11.99 13.62 2.53
CA PHE A 406 12.38 14.11 1.22
C PHE A 406 11.40 13.63 0.14
N GLY A 407 11.34 14.37 -0.98
CA GLY A 407 10.65 13.94 -2.18
C GLY A 407 9.14 13.85 -2.00
N ASP A 408 8.61 12.63 -2.03
CA ASP A 408 7.19 12.29 -1.83
C ASP A 408 6.84 11.99 -0.36
N GLY A 409 7.81 12.10 0.55
CA GLY A 409 7.61 11.83 1.97
C GLY A 409 7.86 10.38 2.38
N LEU A 410 8.16 9.48 1.44
CA LEU A 410 8.37 8.05 1.74
C LEU A 410 9.79 7.74 2.19
N VAL A 411 10.75 8.63 1.94
CA VAL A 411 12.14 8.47 2.38
C VAL A 411 12.54 9.63 3.26
N GLY A 412 13.29 9.34 4.32
CA GLY A 412 13.74 10.36 5.23
C GLY A 412 14.83 9.91 6.19
N PHE A 413 15.09 10.77 7.16
CA PHE A 413 16.03 10.55 8.24
C PHE A 413 15.39 10.87 9.58
N MET A 414 15.87 10.23 10.62
CA MET A 414 15.60 10.59 12.00
C MET A 414 16.84 10.34 12.86
N THR A 415 16.82 10.80 14.10
CA THR A 415 17.86 10.54 15.10
C THR A 415 17.29 9.73 16.25
N SER A 416 18.05 8.76 16.75
CA SER A 416 17.63 7.93 17.88
C SER A 416 18.82 7.43 18.68
N ASN A 417 18.67 7.28 19.99
CA ASN A 417 19.67 6.66 20.86
C ASN A 417 19.37 5.19 21.19
N ARG A 418 18.61 4.52 20.33
CA ARG A 418 18.34 3.08 20.41
C ARG A 418 19.64 2.25 20.38
N GLU A 419 19.60 1.05 20.98
CA GLU A 419 20.77 0.17 20.96
C GLU A 419 21.13 -0.27 19.52
N GLY A 420 22.42 -0.53 19.28
CA GLY A 420 22.95 -0.86 17.95
C GLY A 420 23.70 0.31 17.29
N GLY A 421 23.45 1.52 17.81
CA GLY A 421 24.17 2.75 17.52
C GLY A 421 25.62 2.79 18.00
N ARG A 422 26.30 3.89 17.66
CA ARG A 422 27.68 4.14 18.08
C ARG A 422 27.68 4.99 19.33
N SER A 423 28.46 4.56 20.31
CA SER A 423 28.47 5.18 21.63
C SER A 423 29.86 5.34 22.19
N ILE A 424 30.11 6.46 22.86
CA ILE A 424 31.35 6.69 23.60
C ILE A 424 31.35 6.09 25.02
N LYS A 425 30.17 5.97 25.67
CA LYS A 425 30.07 5.58 27.08
C LYS A 425 29.09 4.44 27.34
N SER A 426 27.82 4.60 26.97
CA SER A 426 26.76 3.59 27.17
C SER A 426 26.04 3.33 25.86
N LYS A 427 25.46 2.13 25.71
CA LYS A 427 24.77 1.69 24.49
C LYS A 427 23.63 2.61 24.02
N THR A 428 23.13 3.48 24.90
CA THR A 428 22.02 4.40 24.64
C THR A 428 22.38 5.86 24.95
N CYS A 429 23.68 6.20 25.06
CA CYS A 429 24.11 7.56 25.40
C CYS A 429 23.79 8.60 24.33
N CYS A 430 23.79 8.15 23.07
CA CYS A 430 24.15 8.99 21.95
C CYS A 430 23.17 8.75 20.80
N ASP A 431 22.76 9.82 20.14
CA ASP A 431 21.81 9.75 19.03
C ASP A 431 22.55 9.49 17.71
N ASP A 432 22.22 8.42 17.00
CA ASP A 432 22.71 8.15 15.64
C ASP A 432 21.64 8.56 14.61
N ILE A 433 22.05 8.85 13.36
CA ILE A 433 21.14 9.05 12.24
C ILE A 433 20.71 7.70 11.67
N TYR A 434 19.40 7.54 11.54
CA TYR A 434 18.73 6.45 10.84
C TYR A 434 18.09 6.98 9.57
N GLY A 435 18.30 6.32 8.45
CA GLY A 435 17.48 6.48 7.26
C GLY A 435 16.22 5.63 7.40
N PHE A 436 15.09 6.10 6.87
CA PHE A 436 13.91 5.27 6.72
C PHE A 436 13.37 5.30 5.30
N GLN A 437 12.74 4.19 4.95
CA GLN A 437 11.87 4.08 3.80
C GLN A 437 10.53 3.50 4.26
N ILE A 438 9.45 4.22 3.93
CA ILE A 438 8.08 3.77 4.10
C ILE A 438 7.72 2.98 2.83
N ALA A 439 7.28 1.74 2.99
CA ALA A 439 6.82 0.92 1.88
C ALA A 439 5.64 1.61 1.19
N SER A 440 5.69 1.74 -0.14
CA SER A 440 4.54 2.18 -0.91
C SER A 440 3.42 1.16 -0.78
N LEU A 441 2.23 1.63 -0.40
CA LEU A 441 1.03 0.80 -0.44
C LEU A 441 0.80 0.30 -1.86
N TYR A 442 0.47 -0.98 -2.00
CA TYR A 442 0.09 -1.58 -3.28
C TYR A 442 -1.22 -2.33 -3.15
N ALA A 443 -1.97 -2.39 -4.25
CA ALA A 443 -3.14 -3.24 -4.37
C ALA A 443 -2.98 -4.13 -5.60
N ASN A 444 -3.20 -5.43 -5.45
CA ASN A 444 -3.19 -6.39 -6.55
C ASN A 444 -4.55 -7.08 -6.65
N LEU A 445 -4.93 -7.47 -7.87
CA LEU A 445 -6.08 -8.32 -8.12
C LEU A 445 -5.60 -9.63 -8.74
N VAL A 446 -5.92 -10.74 -8.08
CA VAL A 446 -5.72 -12.09 -8.60
C VAL A 446 -7.07 -12.65 -9.01
N VAL A 447 -7.25 -12.93 -10.30
CA VAL A 447 -8.48 -13.44 -10.88
C VAL A 447 -8.33 -14.92 -11.27
N GLY A 448 -9.24 -15.76 -10.79
CA GLY A 448 -9.34 -17.16 -11.21
C GLY A 448 -10.59 -17.43 -12.06
N LEU A 449 -10.44 -18.13 -13.18
CA LEU A 449 -11.52 -18.39 -14.14
C LEU A 449 -11.95 -19.87 -14.15
N PHE A 450 -13.24 -20.13 -13.92
CA PHE A 450 -13.82 -21.46 -13.81
C PHE A 450 -15.15 -21.54 -14.53
N ASN A 451 -15.64 -22.75 -14.80
CA ASN A 451 -17.03 -22.98 -15.19
C ASN A 451 -17.93 -23.19 -13.96
N GLU A 452 -19.25 -23.23 -14.13
CA GLU A 452 -20.21 -23.54 -13.05
C GLU A 452 -19.96 -24.89 -12.35
N ALA A 453 -19.28 -25.83 -13.01
CA ALA A 453 -18.87 -27.11 -12.42
C ALA A 453 -17.56 -27.02 -11.62
N LYS A 454 -17.07 -25.81 -11.34
CA LYS A 454 -15.83 -25.50 -10.62
C LYS A 454 -14.56 -26.06 -11.29
N GLN A 455 -14.63 -26.38 -12.57
CA GLN A 455 -13.46 -26.79 -13.36
C GLN A 455 -12.75 -25.57 -13.94
N PRO A 456 -11.41 -25.55 -13.94
CA PRO A 456 -10.65 -24.42 -14.46
C PRO A 456 -10.87 -24.23 -15.95
N LEU A 457 -11.03 -22.98 -16.36
CA LEU A 457 -11.09 -22.59 -17.76
C LEU A 457 -9.72 -22.06 -18.19
N THR A 458 -8.89 -22.94 -18.76
CA THR A 458 -7.48 -22.66 -19.10
C THR A 458 -7.28 -21.71 -20.28
N THR A 459 -8.38 -21.32 -20.95
CA THR A 459 -8.36 -20.24 -21.93
C THR A 459 -9.29 -19.13 -21.44
N GLY A 460 -9.14 -17.89 -21.85
CA GLY A 460 -10.08 -16.83 -21.47
C GLY A 460 -9.48 -15.45 -21.49
N MET A 461 -10.30 -14.46 -21.17
CA MET A 461 -9.91 -13.06 -21.16
C MET A 461 -10.56 -12.32 -19.98
N ILE A 462 -9.73 -11.55 -19.26
CA ILE A 462 -10.15 -10.65 -18.19
C ILE A 462 -9.88 -9.21 -18.64
N GLU A 463 -10.92 -8.40 -18.65
CA GLU A 463 -10.85 -6.95 -18.86
C GLU A 463 -11.00 -6.23 -17.51
N LEU A 464 -10.06 -5.36 -17.17
CA LEU A 464 -10.06 -4.53 -15.97
C LEU A 464 -10.23 -3.06 -16.39
N LYS A 465 -11.29 -2.39 -15.93
CA LYS A 465 -11.57 -0.98 -16.28
C LYS A 465 -11.63 -0.11 -15.03
N PRO A 466 -10.77 0.91 -14.89
CA PRO A 466 -10.94 1.96 -13.90
C PRO A 466 -12.27 2.69 -14.13
N MET A 467 -12.94 3.03 -13.04
CA MET A 467 -14.25 3.65 -13.01
C MET A 467 -14.18 4.95 -12.22
N LEU A 468 -14.94 5.95 -12.66
CA LEU A 468 -15.18 7.19 -11.91
C LEU A 468 -16.65 7.55 -12.07
N ASN A 469 -17.39 7.62 -10.96
CA ASN A 469 -18.83 7.89 -10.93
C ASN A 469 -19.66 6.95 -11.84
N GLY A 470 -19.24 5.68 -11.94
CA GLY A 470 -19.92 4.66 -12.75
C GLY A 470 -19.55 4.63 -14.24
N ASP A 471 -18.71 5.56 -14.72
CA ASP A 471 -18.22 5.61 -16.10
C ASP A 471 -16.75 5.18 -16.20
N PRO A 472 -16.30 4.58 -17.32
CA PRO A 472 -14.89 4.23 -17.52
C PRO A 472 -13.98 5.45 -17.49
N ASN A 473 -12.92 5.39 -16.68
CA ASN A 473 -11.96 6.47 -16.45
C ASN A 473 -10.54 6.08 -16.89
N GLY A 474 -10.34 5.85 -18.19
CA GLY A 474 -9.04 5.52 -18.75
C GLY A 474 -9.03 4.24 -19.58
N PRO A 475 -7.85 3.82 -20.08
CA PRO A 475 -7.73 2.71 -21.03
C PRO A 475 -8.02 1.32 -20.42
N GLY A 476 -7.87 1.16 -19.10
CA GLY A 476 -7.95 -0.14 -18.44
C GLY A 476 -6.82 -1.10 -18.85
N ASP A 477 -6.96 -2.36 -18.44
CA ASP A 477 -6.05 -3.46 -18.78
C ASP A 477 -6.85 -4.65 -19.34
N LEU A 478 -6.25 -5.43 -20.21
CA LEU A 478 -6.86 -6.58 -20.86
C LEU A 478 -5.85 -7.72 -20.93
N LYS A 479 -6.12 -8.82 -20.22
CA LYS A 479 -5.27 -10.00 -20.24
C LYS A 479 -6.04 -11.19 -20.80
N SER A 480 -5.44 -11.88 -21.76
CA SER A 480 -5.93 -13.14 -22.31
C SER A 480 -4.89 -14.24 -22.14
N ARG A 481 -5.32 -15.46 -21.86
CA ARG A 481 -4.45 -16.65 -21.77
C ARG A 481 -5.08 -17.83 -22.49
N ASP A 482 -4.24 -18.78 -22.88
CA ASP A 482 -4.62 -20.06 -23.51
C ASP A 482 -4.04 -21.29 -22.80
N ASP A 483 -3.22 -21.09 -21.77
CA ASP A 483 -2.49 -22.12 -21.03
C ASP A 483 -2.76 -22.13 -19.51
N GLY A 484 -3.68 -21.29 -19.03
CA GLY A 484 -3.93 -21.10 -17.59
C GLY A 484 -5.17 -20.27 -17.30
N ASN A 485 -5.68 -20.40 -16.07
CA ASN A 485 -6.92 -19.75 -15.63
C ASN A 485 -6.72 -18.73 -14.50
N ARG A 486 -5.47 -18.30 -14.26
CA ARG A 486 -5.11 -17.24 -13.31
C ARG A 486 -4.62 -16.00 -14.07
N PHE A 487 -5.10 -14.83 -13.64
CA PHE A 487 -4.75 -13.53 -14.18
C PHE A 487 -4.45 -12.56 -13.03
N ASP A 488 -3.28 -11.95 -13.05
CA ASP A 488 -2.83 -11.04 -12.00
C ASP A 488 -2.81 -9.61 -12.55
N PHE A 489 -3.28 -8.63 -11.78
CA PHE A 489 -3.30 -7.22 -12.14
C PHE A 489 -2.76 -6.37 -10.99
N GLY A 490 -1.93 -5.38 -11.29
CA GLY A 490 -1.66 -4.28 -10.37
C GLY A 490 -2.83 -3.29 -10.42
N LEU A 491 -3.24 -2.80 -9.26
CA LEU A 491 -4.29 -1.80 -9.11
C LEU A 491 -3.69 -0.49 -8.61
N ASP A 492 -4.15 0.61 -9.18
CA ASP A 492 -3.96 1.93 -8.62
C ASP A 492 -4.79 2.05 -7.33
N LEU A 493 -4.25 2.77 -6.35
CA LEU A 493 -4.97 3.10 -5.12
C LEU A 493 -6.05 4.15 -5.39
N GLU A 494 -6.97 4.31 -4.44
CA GLU A 494 -8.06 5.30 -4.52
C GLU A 494 -8.90 5.19 -5.81
N THR A 495 -9.04 3.97 -6.33
CA THR A 495 -9.65 3.71 -7.63
C THR A 495 -10.70 2.61 -7.54
N GLU A 496 -11.85 2.84 -8.18
CA GLU A 496 -12.87 1.82 -8.39
C GLU A 496 -12.62 1.13 -9.74
N TYR A 497 -12.83 -0.19 -9.81
CA TYR A 497 -12.63 -0.97 -11.03
C TYR A 497 -13.83 -1.85 -11.33
N ARG A 498 -14.14 -1.99 -12.62
CA ARG A 498 -15.01 -3.04 -13.16
C ARG A 498 -14.16 -4.13 -13.81
N VAL A 499 -14.36 -5.37 -13.38
CA VAL A 499 -13.64 -6.56 -13.88
C VAL A 499 -14.63 -7.41 -14.68
N VAL A 500 -14.34 -7.66 -15.95
CA VAL A 500 -15.18 -8.48 -16.84
C VAL A 500 -14.42 -9.74 -17.23
N ALA A 501 -14.95 -10.90 -16.87
CA ALA A 501 -14.39 -12.20 -17.26
C ALA A 501 -15.15 -12.79 -18.44
N SER A 502 -14.43 -13.33 -19.42
CA SER A 502 -15.02 -13.88 -20.64
C SER A 502 -14.27 -15.11 -21.15
N HIS A 503 -15.03 -16.02 -21.78
CA HIS A 503 -14.52 -17.25 -22.38
C HIS A 503 -15.36 -17.64 -23.60
N PRO A 504 -14.76 -18.11 -24.71
CA PRO A 504 -15.50 -18.67 -25.84
C PRO A 504 -16.43 -19.82 -25.43
N GLY A 505 -17.71 -19.75 -25.77
CA GLY A 505 -18.66 -20.81 -25.38
C GLY A 505 -19.26 -20.63 -23.97
N TYR A 506 -19.02 -19.51 -23.29
CA TYR A 506 -19.63 -19.16 -22.01
C TYR A 506 -20.21 -17.74 -22.03
N TYR A 507 -21.19 -17.47 -21.17
CA TYR A 507 -21.62 -16.09 -20.90
C TYR A 507 -20.54 -15.36 -20.09
N PRO A 508 -20.20 -14.10 -20.43
CA PRO A 508 -19.29 -13.31 -19.61
C PRO A 508 -19.94 -12.94 -18.28
N ASP A 509 -19.10 -12.67 -17.28
CA ASP A 509 -19.51 -12.25 -15.95
C ASP A 509 -18.74 -10.99 -15.53
N THR A 510 -19.27 -10.21 -14.59
CA THR A 510 -18.73 -8.90 -14.23
C THR A 510 -18.84 -8.64 -12.73
N VAL A 511 -17.76 -8.13 -12.14
CA VAL A 511 -17.75 -7.64 -10.75
C VAL A 511 -17.17 -6.23 -10.67
N GLU A 512 -17.45 -5.55 -9.56
CA GLU A 512 -16.84 -4.26 -9.21
C GLU A 512 -15.97 -4.44 -7.96
N ILE A 513 -14.77 -3.87 -7.98
CA ILE A 513 -13.81 -3.85 -6.85
C ILE A 513 -13.36 -2.41 -6.61
N ASN A 514 -12.87 -2.10 -5.41
CA ASN A 514 -12.34 -0.77 -5.11
C ASN A 514 -11.08 -0.84 -4.24
N THR A 515 -10.24 0.18 -4.38
CA THR A 515 -9.02 0.43 -3.60
C THR A 515 -9.11 1.75 -2.83
N LEU A 516 -10.32 2.31 -2.69
CA LEU A 516 -10.59 3.55 -1.95
C LEU A 516 -10.38 3.36 -0.45
N GLY A 517 -9.56 4.22 0.15
CA GLY A 517 -9.28 4.22 1.58
C GLY A 517 -8.49 3.01 2.05
N LEU A 518 -7.65 2.41 1.21
CA LEU A 518 -6.75 1.35 1.66
C LEU A 518 -5.67 1.96 2.57
N GLU A 519 -5.66 1.51 3.82
CA GLU A 519 -4.66 1.90 4.82
C GLU A 519 -3.47 0.92 4.86
N GLU A 520 -3.59 -0.24 4.20
CA GLU A 520 -2.57 -1.29 4.12
C GLU A 520 -2.53 -1.91 2.71
N SER A 521 -1.40 -2.51 2.35
CA SER A 521 -1.24 -3.18 1.05
C SER A 521 -2.15 -4.41 0.97
N LYS A 522 -2.77 -4.64 -0.19
CA LYS A 522 -3.84 -5.65 -0.31
C LYS A 522 -3.77 -6.47 -1.58
N GLU A 523 -3.86 -7.78 -1.44
CA GLU A 523 -4.16 -8.68 -2.56
C GLU A 523 -5.65 -9.06 -2.52
N ILE A 524 -6.37 -8.67 -3.57
CA ILE A 524 -7.79 -8.96 -3.77
C ILE A 524 -7.90 -10.21 -4.64
N GLN A 525 -8.55 -11.25 -4.13
CA GLN A 525 -8.79 -12.48 -4.89
C GLN A 525 -10.24 -12.54 -5.40
N GLN A 526 -10.42 -12.71 -6.71
CA GLN A 526 -11.72 -12.81 -7.35
C GLN A 526 -11.82 -14.07 -8.21
N LEU A 527 -12.78 -14.95 -7.92
CA LEU A 527 -13.05 -16.13 -8.73
C LEU A 527 -14.33 -15.93 -9.56
N PHE A 528 -14.27 -16.26 -10.84
CA PHE A 528 -15.41 -16.23 -11.75
C PHE A 528 -15.84 -17.64 -12.12
N PHE A 529 -17.15 -17.91 -12.09
CA PHE A 529 -17.76 -19.18 -12.48
C PHE A 529 -18.70 -18.97 -13.66
N LEU A 530 -18.17 -19.11 -14.87
CA LEU A 530 -18.91 -18.79 -16.09
C LEU A 530 -19.90 -19.90 -16.45
N LYS A 531 -21.07 -19.48 -16.96
CA LYS A 531 -22.14 -20.38 -17.41
C LYS A 531 -21.96 -20.76 -18.87
N PRO A 532 -22.01 -22.05 -19.25
CA PRO A 532 -21.83 -22.45 -20.63
C PRO A 532 -22.97 -21.91 -21.51
N LEU A 533 -22.62 -21.47 -22.72
CA LEU A 533 -23.59 -21.19 -23.78
C LEU A 533 -24.25 -22.52 -24.20
N PRO A 534 -25.54 -22.52 -24.54
CA PRO A 534 -26.20 -23.71 -25.06
C PRO A 534 -25.48 -24.20 -26.32
N PRO A 535 -25.32 -25.53 -26.50
CA PRO A 535 -24.68 -26.07 -27.70
C PRO A 535 -25.44 -25.56 -28.93
N PRO A 536 -24.73 -25.11 -29.97
CA PRO A 536 -25.38 -24.74 -31.22
C PRO A 536 -26.20 -25.95 -31.70
N PRO A 537 -27.45 -25.75 -32.18
CA PRO A 537 -28.27 -26.85 -32.65
C PRO A 537 -27.51 -27.65 -33.72
N PRO A 538 -27.65 -28.99 -33.76
CA PRO A 538 -26.90 -29.82 -34.69
C PRO A 538 -27.11 -29.34 -36.12
N ALA A 539 -26.00 -29.19 -36.85
CA ALA A 539 -26.04 -28.84 -38.27
C ALA A 539 -26.93 -29.85 -38.99
N LYS A 540 -28.07 -29.39 -39.51
CA LYS A 540 -28.87 -30.20 -40.44
C LYS A 540 -27.97 -30.51 -41.64
N ASP A 541 -28.01 -31.76 -42.07
CA ASP A 541 -27.37 -32.26 -43.28
C ASP A 541 -28.05 -31.59 -44.48
N THR A 542 -27.28 -30.92 -45.34
CA THR A 542 -27.85 -29.92 -46.23
C THR A 542 -27.44 -30.11 -47.67
N THR A 543 -28.44 -30.32 -48.52
CA THR A 543 -28.35 -30.51 -49.95
C THR A 543 -27.98 -29.21 -50.66
N GLU A 544 -26.71 -29.05 -51.05
CA GLU A 544 -26.32 -28.05 -52.06
C GLU A 544 -27.01 -28.37 -53.39
N VAL A 545 -27.66 -27.37 -54.02
CA VAL A 545 -28.27 -27.51 -55.35
C VAL A 545 -27.40 -26.82 -56.39
N VAL A 546 -27.24 -27.46 -57.55
CA VAL A 546 -26.53 -26.91 -58.71
C VAL A 546 -27.50 -26.02 -59.49
N VAL A 547 -27.09 -24.77 -59.75
CA VAL A 547 -27.88 -23.76 -60.46
C VAL A 547 -27.10 -23.25 -61.66
N ASP A 548 -27.73 -23.22 -62.83
CA ASP A 548 -27.16 -22.67 -64.06
C ASP A 548 -27.01 -21.14 -63.97
N ARG A 549 -25.94 -20.60 -64.56
CA ARG A 549 -25.61 -19.16 -64.57
C ARG A 549 -26.76 -18.25 -65.02
N GLU A 550 -27.53 -18.69 -66.01
CA GLU A 550 -28.63 -17.92 -66.59
C GLU A 550 -29.89 -17.90 -65.71
N THR A 551 -29.93 -18.72 -64.66
CA THR A 551 -31.06 -18.81 -63.74
C THR A 551 -31.01 -17.68 -62.73
N ALA A 552 -32.08 -16.87 -62.67
CA ALA A 552 -32.25 -15.90 -61.59
C ALA A 552 -32.66 -16.61 -60.30
N VAL A 553 -31.95 -16.35 -59.21
CA VAL A 553 -32.25 -16.91 -57.89
C VAL A 553 -32.91 -15.82 -57.03
N THR A 554 -34.12 -16.09 -56.58
CA THR A 554 -34.88 -15.16 -55.73
C THR A 554 -34.37 -15.21 -54.29
N LEU A 555 -34.18 -14.03 -53.67
CA LEU A 555 -33.81 -13.87 -52.27
C LEU A 555 -35.09 -13.59 -51.46
N GLU A 556 -35.69 -14.65 -50.92
CA GLU A 556 -37.10 -14.68 -50.48
C GLU A 556 -37.36 -13.93 -49.15
N ASN A 557 -36.33 -13.75 -48.31
CA ASN A 557 -36.37 -13.00 -47.07
C ASN A 557 -35.99 -11.53 -47.23
N ILE A 558 -35.61 -11.06 -48.44
CA ILE A 558 -35.46 -9.63 -48.73
C ILE A 558 -36.84 -8.98 -48.82
N LEU A 559 -37.41 -8.77 -47.64
CA LEU A 559 -38.64 -8.06 -47.40
C LEU A 559 -38.39 -6.56 -47.29
N TYR A 560 -39.32 -5.81 -47.87
CA TYR A 560 -39.41 -4.37 -47.73
C TYR A 560 -40.82 -4.03 -47.30
N ASP A 561 -40.96 -3.16 -46.31
CA ASP A 561 -42.25 -2.58 -45.97
C ASP A 561 -42.76 -1.68 -47.14
N PHE A 562 -44.05 -1.37 -47.11
CA PHE A 562 -44.66 -0.51 -48.14
C PHE A 562 -43.95 0.85 -48.18
N ASN A 563 -43.36 1.19 -49.34
CA ASN A 563 -42.53 2.39 -49.56
C ASN A 563 -41.17 2.44 -48.82
N ASP A 564 -40.63 1.31 -48.37
CA ASP A 564 -39.32 1.23 -47.69
C ASP A 564 -38.24 0.54 -48.57
N ASP A 565 -36.97 0.87 -48.31
CA ASP A 565 -35.76 0.31 -48.92
C ASP A 565 -34.72 -0.22 -47.88
N LYS A 566 -35.03 -0.20 -46.58
CA LYS A 566 -34.18 -0.74 -45.51
C LYS A 566 -34.12 -2.27 -45.53
N ILE A 567 -32.91 -2.84 -45.40
CA ILE A 567 -32.70 -4.29 -45.19
C ILE A 567 -33.09 -4.63 -43.74
N LEU A 568 -34.04 -5.55 -43.57
CA LEU A 568 -34.49 -6.03 -42.26
C LEU A 568 -33.56 -7.14 -41.74
N PRO A 569 -33.44 -7.38 -40.41
CA PRO A 569 -32.61 -8.47 -39.86
C PRO A 569 -32.92 -9.85 -40.46
N ALA A 570 -34.19 -10.12 -40.79
CA ALA A 570 -34.61 -11.36 -41.44
C ALA A 570 -34.03 -11.53 -42.86
N ALA A 571 -33.72 -10.43 -43.56
CA ALA A 571 -33.14 -10.44 -44.91
C ALA A 571 -31.62 -10.69 -44.92
N GLU A 572 -30.95 -10.59 -43.76
CA GLU A 572 -29.51 -10.80 -43.67
C GLU A 572 -29.12 -12.24 -43.93
N GLY A 573 -29.98 -13.22 -43.59
CA GLY A 573 -29.74 -14.63 -43.86
C GLY A 573 -29.48 -14.90 -45.34
N ASP A 574 -30.39 -14.45 -46.21
CA ASP A 574 -30.26 -14.60 -47.66
C ASP A 574 -29.03 -13.90 -48.23
N LEU A 575 -28.72 -12.71 -47.71
CA LEU A 575 -27.55 -11.95 -48.15
C LEU A 575 -26.24 -12.62 -47.70
N ARG A 576 -26.23 -13.30 -46.56
CA ARG A 576 -25.09 -14.15 -46.12
C ARG A 576 -24.94 -15.40 -46.99
N VAL A 577 -26.04 -16.00 -47.45
CA VAL A 577 -25.98 -17.12 -48.40
C VAL A 577 -25.36 -16.66 -49.71
N LEU A 578 -25.81 -15.50 -50.23
CA LEU A 578 -25.23 -14.92 -51.44
C LEU A 578 -23.76 -14.52 -51.25
N GLN A 579 -23.41 -13.93 -50.11
CA GLN A 579 -22.02 -13.63 -49.73
C GLN A 579 -21.15 -14.89 -49.80
N ALA A 580 -21.56 -15.97 -49.14
CA ALA A 580 -20.81 -17.23 -49.11
C ALA A 580 -20.60 -17.82 -50.52
N VAL A 581 -21.60 -17.70 -51.41
CA VAL A 581 -21.46 -18.11 -52.82
C VAL A 581 -20.46 -17.20 -53.55
N MET A 582 -20.52 -15.88 -53.37
CA MET A 582 -19.59 -14.94 -54.02
C MET A 582 -18.15 -15.03 -53.47
N GLU A 583 -17.96 -15.48 -52.24
CA GLU A 583 -16.66 -15.82 -51.66
C GLU A 583 -16.12 -17.14 -52.23
N LYS A 584 -16.99 -18.16 -52.35
CA LYS A 584 -16.64 -19.47 -52.95
C LYS A 584 -16.27 -19.34 -54.43
N TYR A 585 -16.88 -18.39 -55.15
CA TYR A 585 -16.60 -18.13 -56.57
C TYR A 585 -16.07 -16.69 -56.74
N PRO A 586 -14.76 -16.46 -56.58
CA PRO A 586 -14.17 -15.10 -56.51
C PRO A 586 -14.27 -14.30 -57.82
N ASP A 587 -14.43 -14.96 -58.97
CA ASP A 587 -14.63 -14.30 -60.28
C ASP A 587 -16.10 -14.03 -60.59
N MET A 588 -17.02 -14.41 -59.69
CA MET A 588 -18.46 -14.23 -59.90
C MET A 588 -18.82 -12.74 -59.85
N VAL A 589 -19.44 -12.25 -60.91
CA VAL A 589 -20.08 -10.93 -61.00
C VAL A 589 -21.58 -11.16 -61.09
N ILE A 590 -22.36 -10.48 -60.26
CA ILE A 590 -23.82 -10.63 -60.20
C ILE A 590 -24.56 -9.35 -60.59
N GLU A 591 -25.79 -9.51 -61.06
CA GLU A 591 -26.82 -8.47 -61.12
C GLU A 591 -27.81 -8.70 -59.98
N LEU A 592 -28.01 -7.71 -59.11
CA LEU A 592 -29.12 -7.66 -58.16
C LEU A 592 -30.31 -6.93 -58.81
N GLY A 593 -31.35 -7.68 -59.12
CA GLY A 593 -32.60 -7.20 -59.69
C GLY A 593 -33.67 -7.05 -58.62
N SER A 594 -34.16 -5.85 -58.39
CA SER A 594 -35.32 -5.65 -57.49
C SER A 594 -36.56 -5.29 -58.27
N HIS A 595 -37.71 -5.67 -57.71
CA HIS A 595 -39.01 -5.53 -58.34
C HIS A 595 -40.08 -5.02 -57.36
N THR A 596 -41.21 -4.61 -57.90
CA THR A 596 -42.38 -4.16 -57.15
C THR A 596 -43.62 -4.96 -57.57
N ASP A 597 -44.68 -4.89 -56.77
CA ASP A 597 -45.99 -5.28 -57.26
C ASP A 597 -46.54 -4.24 -58.25
N SER A 598 -47.70 -4.54 -58.81
CA SER A 598 -48.35 -3.74 -59.84
C SER A 598 -49.00 -2.45 -59.36
N ARG A 599 -49.17 -2.30 -58.04
CA ARG A 599 -49.87 -1.17 -57.43
C ARG A 599 -48.96 0.06 -57.43
N GLY A 600 -49.52 1.21 -57.75
CA GLY A 600 -48.76 2.47 -57.90
C GLY A 600 -48.30 2.76 -59.33
N GLY A 601 -47.83 3.99 -59.53
CA GLY A 601 -47.39 4.51 -60.83
C GLY A 601 -46.09 3.84 -61.31
N THR A 602 -45.91 3.76 -62.63
CA THR A 602 -44.74 3.12 -63.25
C THR A 602 -43.42 3.76 -62.82
N ASP A 603 -43.33 5.09 -62.85
CA ASP A 603 -42.11 5.82 -62.48
C ASP A 603 -41.78 5.64 -60.99
N PHE A 604 -42.80 5.64 -60.15
CA PHE A 604 -42.67 5.39 -58.71
C PHE A 604 -42.09 4.00 -58.44
N ASN A 605 -42.66 2.97 -59.06
CA ASN A 605 -42.22 1.59 -58.89
C ASN A 605 -40.81 1.35 -59.45
N LEU A 606 -40.47 2.00 -60.56
CA LEU A 606 -39.12 1.97 -61.11
C LEU A 606 -38.10 2.63 -60.16
N ALA A 607 -38.45 3.77 -59.55
CA ALA A 607 -37.59 4.42 -58.56
C ALA A 607 -37.43 3.59 -57.28
N LEU A 608 -38.53 3.02 -56.77
CA LEU A 608 -38.54 2.18 -55.57
C LEU A 608 -37.69 0.92 -55.74
N SER A 609 -37.85 0.19 -56.84
CA SER A 609 -37.03 -0.98 -57.13
C SER A 609 -35.54 -0.65 -57.27
N LYS A 610 -35.16 0.48 -57.88
CA LYS A 610 -33.75 0.90 -57.94
C LYS A 610 -33.13 1.11 -56.55
N ARG A 611 -33.87 1.73 -55.63
CA ARG A 611 -33.40 1.93 -54.25
C ARG A 611 -33.22 0.59 -53.50
N ARG A 612 -34.18 -0.32 -53.65
CA ARG A 612 -34.13 -1.68 -53.06
C ARG A 612 -32.89 -2.46 -53.49
N ALA A 613 -32.56 -2.44 -54.78
CA ALA A 613 -31.36 -3.10 -55.31
C ALA A 613 -30.08 -2.44 -54.77
N ALA A 614 -30.07 -1.11 -54.64
CA ALA A 614 -28.94 -0.37 -54.08
C ALA A 614 -28.72 -0.68 -52.59
N SER A 615 -29.78 -0.86 -51.80
CA SER A 615 -29.68 -1.24 -50.38
C SER A 615 -29.07 -2.63 -50.19
N ALA A 616 -29.51 -3.63 -50.98
CA ALA A 616 -28.92 -4.97 -50.95
C ALA A 616 -27.44 -4.96 -51.35
N ARG A 617 -27.08 -4.18 -52.39
CA ARG A 617 -25.68 -3.96 -52.79
C ARG A 617 -24.87 -3.32 -51.67
N LYS A 618 -25.40 -2.29 -51.00
CA LYS A 618 -24.71 -1.61 -49.89
C LYS A 618 -24.42 -2.58 -48.75
N TRP A 619 -25.38 -3.43 -48.40
CA TRP A 619 -25.21 -4.44 -47.36
C TRP A 619 -24.10 -5.43 -47.72
N LEU A 620 -24.08 -5.98 -48.95
CA LEU A 620 -23.03 -6.93 -49.37
C LEU A 620 -21.62 -6.30 -49.38
N ILE A 621 -21.51 -4.99 -49.59
CA ILE A 621 -20.23 -4.27 -49.54
C ILE A 621 -19.81 -4.02 -48.09
N VAL A 622 -20.70 -3.46 -47.27
CA VAL A 622 -20.36 -3.00 -45.91
C VAL A 622 -20.27 -4.15 -44.91
N ASN A 623 -21.21 -5.09 -44.99
CA ASN A 623 -21.33 -6.21 -44.06
C ASN A 623 -20.75 -7.51 -44.63
N GLY A 624 -20.88 -7.71 -45.95
CA GLY A 624 -20.41 -8.92 -46.63
C GLY A 624 -18.99 -8.83 -47.21
N GLY A 625 -18.34 -7.66 -47.18
CA GLY A 625 -16.96 -7.49 -47.69
C GLY A 625 -16.78 -7.69 -49.19
N ILE A 626 -17.86 -7.75 -49.98
CA ILE A 626 -17.77 -8.01 -51.43
C ILE A 626 -17.39 -6.73 -52.20
N ALA A 627 -16.41 -6.85 -53.09
CA ALA A 627 -15.95 -5.72 -53.91
C ALA A 627 -17.08 -5.14 -54.78
N GLY A 628 -17.36 -3.84 -54.64
CA GLY A 628 -18.46 -3.15 -55.31
C GLY A 628 -18.57 -3.29 -56.84
N PRO A 629 -17.47 -3.46 -57.61
CA PRO A 629 -17.54 -3.74 -59.05
C PRO A 629 -18.17 -5.09 -59.42
N ARG A 630 -18.14 -6.07 -58.51
CA ARG A 630 -18.70 -7.43 -58.68
C ARG A 630 -20.22 -7.49 -58.52
N ILE A 631 -20.86 -6.37 -58.16
CA ILE A 631 -22.30 -6.29 -57.93
C ILE A 631 -22.87 -5.16 -58.79
N LYS A 632 -23.61 -5.54 -59.85
CA LYS A 632 -24.44 -4.63 -60.64
C LYS A 632 -25.84 -4.60 -60.03
N THR A 633 -26.56 -3.49 -60.19
CA THR A 633 -27.93 -3.34 -59.68
C THR A 633 -28.87 -2.91 -60.78
N LYS A 634 -30.11 -3.40 -60.75
CA LYS A 634 -31.15 -3.03 -61.69
C LYS A 634 -32.51 -3.00 -60.99
N GLY A 635 -33.25 -1.91 -61.20
CA GLY A 635 -34.64 -1.82 -60.78
C GLY A 635 -35.55 -2.12 -61.96
N TYR A 636 -36.39 -3.14 -61.84
CA TYR A 636 -37.35 -3.56 -62.86
C TYR A 636 -38.74 -2.93 -62.65
N GLY A 637 -38.99 -2.32 -61.50
CA GLY A 637 -40.33 -1.85 -61.13
C GLY A 637 -41.34 -2.99 -61.21
N LYS A 638 -42.48 -2.72 -61.84
CA LYS A 638 -43.57 -3.69 -62.02
C LYS A 638 -43.58 -4.41 -63.37
N THR A 639 -42.54 -4.24 -64.19
CA THR A 639 -42.56 -4.71 -65.59
C THR A 639 -42.24 -6.19 -65.76
N VAL A 640 -41.66 -6.82 -64.72
CA VAL A 640 -41.33 -8.25 -64.71
C VAL A 640 -42.03 -8.90 -63.53
N PRO A 641 -43.28 -9.40 -63.70
CA PRO A 641 -43.96 -10.19 -62.68
C PRO A 641 -43.21 -11.49 -62.38
N GLN A 642 -43.38 -12.02 -61.17
CA GLN A 642 -42.76 -13.26 -60.74
C GLN A 642 -43.31 -14.45 -61.54
N THR A 643 -42.40 -15.26 -62.10
CA THR A 643 -42.71 -16.59 -62.61
C THR A 643 -42.56 -17.61 -61.49
N VAL A 644 -43.50 -18.53 -61.36
CA VAL A 644 -43.49 -19.56 -60.34
C VAL A 644 -42.52 -20.68 -60.72
N TYR A 645 -41.47 -20.85 -59.90
CA TYR A 645 -40.49 -21.93 -59.99
C TYR A 645 -40.91 -23.15 -59.14
N PRO A 646 -40.36 -24.36 -59.37
CA PRO A 646 -40.80 -25.59 -58.72
C PRO A 646 -41.00 -25.46 -57.21
N ARG A 647 -40.02 -24.91 -56.48
CA ARG A 647 -40.13 -24.75 -55.01
C ARG A 647 -41.18 -23.74 -54.57
N LEU A 648 -41.46 -22.72 -55.38
CA LEU A 648 -42.53 -21.77 -55.07
C LEU A 648 -43.91 -22.42 -55.23
N ALA A 649 -44.07 -23.31 -56.21
CA ALA A 649 -45.27 -24.13 -56.39
C ALA A 649 -45.45 -25.16 -55.26
N GLU A 650 -44.36 -25.79 -54.81
CA GLU A 650 -44.40 -26.71 -53.65
C GLU A 650 -44.87 -26.01 -52.36
N ARG A 651 -44.53 -24.74 -52.18
CA ARG A 651 -44.87 -23.97 -50.97
C ARG A 651 -46.32 -23.50 -50.94
N TYR A 652 -46.90 -23.21 -52.09
CA TYR A 652 -48.22 -22.62 -52.19
C TYR A 652 -49.09 -23.50 -53.09
N GLU A 653 -50.00 -24.25 -52.47
CA GLU A 653 -50.91 -25.18 -53.16
C GLU A 653 -51.75 -24.52 -54.27
N TRP A 654 -51.91 -23.19 -54.25
CA TRP A 654 -52.63 -22.41 -55.25
C TRP A 654 -51.78 -21.92 -56.43
N LEU A 655 -50.49 -22.28 -56.47
CA LEU A 655 -49.56 -21.95 -57.55
C LEU A 655 -49.11 -23.20 -58.30
N ASN A 656 -49.09 -23.13 -59.63
CA ASN A 656 -48.49 -24.15 -60.48
C ASN A 656 -47.16 -23.63 -61.03
N GLU A 657 -46.20 -24.53 -61.22
CA GLU A 657 -44.94 -24.20 -61.88
C GLU A 657 -45.21 -23.58 -63.27
N GLY A 658 -44.55 -22.47 -63.56
CA GLY A 658 -44.73 -21.70 -64.80
C GLY A 658 -45.81 -20.63 -64.75
N ASP A 659 -46.63 -20.55 -63.70
CA ASP A 659 -47.58 -19.45 -63.52
C ASP A 659 -46.84 -18.10 -63.48
N ILE A 660 -47.43 -17.06 -64.07
CA ILE A 660 -46.87 -15.71 -64.04
C ILE A 660 -47.83 -14.81 -63.26
N LEU A 661 -47.34 -14.21 -62.17
CA LEU A 661 -48.13 -13.41 -61.22
C LEU A 661 -48.47 -12.00 -61.76
N THR A 662 -49.08 -11.96 -62.94
CA THR A 662 -49.61 -10.73 -63.57
C THR A 662 -50.82 -10.18 -62.81
N ASP A 663 -51.21 -8.94 -63.09
CA ASP A 663 -52.45 -8.37 -62.53
C ASP A 663 -53.68 -9.21 -62.85
N GLY A 664 -53.76 -9.75 -64.06
CA GLY A 664 -54.87 -10.62 -64.46
C GLY A 664 -54.91 -11.90 -63.62
N PHE A 665 -53.75 -12.52 -63.40
CA PHE A 665 -53.62 -13.71 -62.56
C PHE A 665 -54.03 -13.40 -61.11
N ILE A 666 -53.47 -12.34 -60.53
CA ILE A 666 -53.73 -11.98 -59.13
C ILE A 666 -55.20 -11.64 -58.92
N ASN A 667 -55.82 -10.85 -59.80
CA ASN A 667 -57.22 -10.48 -59.65
C ASN A 667 -58.20 -11.67 -59.78
N ALA A 668 -57.78 -12.77 -60.43
CA ALA A 668 -58.58 -13.98 -60.57
C ALA A 668 -58.53 -14.91 -59.33
N LEU A 669 -57.61 -14.67 -58.38
CA LEU A 669 -57.50 -15.48 -57.16
C LEU A 669 -58.70 -15.23 -56.23
N PRO A 670 -59.24 -16.27 -55.55
CA PRO A 670 -60.57 -16.23 -54.94
C PRO A 670 -60.65 -15.30 -53.72
N ASP A 671 -59.67 -15.35 -52.82
CA ASP A 671 -59.70 -14.61 -51.56
C ASP A 671 -58.66 -13.48 -51.51
N LYS A 672 -58.94 -12.49 -50.64
CA LYS A 672 -58.11 -11.29 -50.51
C LYS A 672 -56.71 -11.61 -49.96
N GLU A 673 -56.59 -12.62 -49.11
CA GLU A 673 -55.33 -12.98 -48.48
C GLU A 673 -54.37 -13.59 -49.49
N THR A 674 -54.85 -14.50 -50.34
CA THR A 674 -54.10 -15.10 -51.45
C THR A 674 -53.70 -14.06 -52.48
N ARG A 675 -54.56 -13.07 -52.78
CA ARG A 675 -54.18 -11.91 -53.61
C ARG A 675 -53.06 -11.07 -53.02
N GLU A 676 -53.12 -10.77 -51.73
CA GLU A 676 -52.04 -10.03 -51.05
C GLU A 676 -50.75 -10.85 -50.96
N ARG A 677 -50.84 -12.17 -50.78
CA ARG A 677 -49.67 -13.07 -50.86
C ARG A 677 -49.04 -13.05 -52.26
N ALA A 678 -49.84 -13.11 -53.32
CA ALA A 678 -49.32 -13.01 -54.69
C ALA A 678 -48.68 -11.63 -54.97
N HIS A 679 -49.27 -10.53 -54.48
CA HIS A 679 -48.61 -9.22 -54.54
C HIS A 679 -47.29 -9.20 -53.75
N ASN A 680 -47.22 -9.85 -52.57
CA ASN A 680 -45.99 -9.98 -51.80
C ASN A 680 -44.89 -10.70 -52.60
N LEU A 681 -45.24 -11.76 -53.33
CA LEU A 681 -44.28 -12.52 -54.15
C LEU A 681 -43.68 -11.70 -55.29
N ASN A 682 -44.42 -10.70 -55.81
CA ASN A 682 -43.86 -9.74 -56.79
C ASN A 682 -42.91 -8.71 -56.17
N ARG A 683 -43.00 -8.45 -54.85
CA ARG A 683 -42.12 -7.53 -54.11
C ARG A 683 -40.85 -8.24 -53.65
N ARG A 684 -40.00 -8.61 -54.60
CA ARG A 684 -38.78 -9.40 -54.36
C ARG A 684 -37.52 -8.75 -54.92
N THR A 685 -36.39 -9.25 -54.44
CA THR A 685 -35.08 -9.06 -55.05
C THR A 685 -34.54 -10.43 -55.47
N GLU A 686 -33.96 -10.50 -56.65
CA GLU A 686 -33.29 -11.68 -57.18
C GLU A 686 -31.85 -11.34 -57.55
N PHE A 687 -31.00 -12.35 -57.65
CA PHE A 687 -29.69 -12.20 -58.26
C PHE A 687 -29.55 -13.10 -59.48
N ARG A 688 -28.76 -12.64 -60.45
CA ARG A 688 -28.35 -13.41 -61.62
C ARG A 688 -26.85 -13.28 -61.81
N VAL A 689 -26.18 -14.35 -62.21
CA VAL A 689 -24.75 -14.31 -62.48
C VAL A 689 -24.52 -13.74 -63.89
N LEU A 690 -23.69 -12.71 -64.00
CA LEU A 690 -23.30 -12.06 -65.27
C LEU A 690 -21.97 -12.63 -65.81
N GLU A 691 -21.00 -12.83 -64.92
CA GLU A 691 -19.68 -13.37 -65.21
C GLU A 691 -19.30 -14.35 -64.09
N GLY A 692 -18.46 -15.34 -64.38
CA GLY A 692 -18.10 -16.41 -63.44
C GLY A 692 -18.47 -17.81 -63.97
N PRO A 693 -18.68 -18.80 -63.08
CA PRO A 693 -18.88 -20.19 -63.50
C PRO A 693 -20.21 -20.37 -64.25
N THR A 694 -20.26 -21.34 -65.17
CA THR A 694 -21.48 -21.69 -65.93
C THR A 694 -22.55 -22.34 -65.07
N GLU A 695 -22.14 -22.96 -63.95
CA GLU A 695 -23.00 -23.54 -62.92
C GLU A 695 -22.39 -23.24 -61.54
N PHE A 696 -23.22 -23.02 -60.52
CA PHE A 696 -22.76 -22.80 -59.16
C PHE A 696 -23.60 -23.57 -58.14
N LYS A 697 -22.97 -23.94 -57.03
CA LYS A 697 -23.64 -24.62 -55.91
C LYS A 697 -24.11 -23.59 -54.91
N ILE A 698 -25.40 -23.63 -54.58
CA ILE A 698 -26.01 -22.76 -53.58
C ILE A 698 -26.96 -23.53 -52.67
N ARG A 699 -26.98 -23.10 -51.41
CA ARG A 699 -27.82 -23.60 -50.33
C ARG A 699 -29.16 -22.89 -50.36
N LEU A 700 -30.00 -23.28 -51.31
CA LEU A 700 -31.29 -22.62 -51.51
C LEU A 700 -32.25 -22.82 -50.34
N ASP A 701 -32.08 -23.90 -49.56
CA ASP A 701 -32.79 -24.17 -48.31
C ASP A 701 -32.57 -23.08 -47.23
N LEU A 702 -31.45 -22.35 -47.31
CA LEU A 702 -31.14 -21.23 -46.40
C LEU A 702 -31.69 -19.89 -46.87
N ILE A 703 -32.20 -19.81 -48.10
CA ILE A 703 -32.83 -18.61 -48.67
C ILE A 703 -34.34 -18.61 -48.36
N GLU A 704 -34.88 -19.73 -47.87
CA GLU A 704 -36.32 -19.89 -47.67
C GLU A 704 -36.85 -19.14 -46.44
N ARG A 705 -38.10 -18.68 -46.54
CA ARG A 705 -38.86 -18.23 -45.37
C ARG A 705 -39.26 -19.40 -44.49
N ASN A 706 -38.67 -19.50 -43.30
CA ASN A 706 -39.34 -20.21 -42.20
C ASN A 706 -40.58 -19.40 -41.80
N ASN A 707 -41.79 -19.98 -41.87
CA ASN A 707 -42.98 -19.37 -41.26
C ASN A 707 -43.79 -20.45 -40.50
N PRO A 708 -44.40 -20.08 -39.36
CA PRO A 708 -45.66 -19.36 -39.41
C PRO A 708 -45.62 -17.98 -38.72
N ALA A 709 -46.44 -17.07 -39.23
CA ALA A 709 -46.54 -15.67 -38.82
C ALA A 709 -46.88 -15.48 -37.32
N PRO A 710 -46.31 -14.46 -36.64
CA PRO A 710 -46.93 -13.89 -35.46
C PRO A 710 -48.06 -12.95 -35.91
N ASP A 711 -49.25 -13.22 -35.38
CA ASP A 711 -50.41 -12.34 -35.43
C ASP A 711 -50.03 -10.94 -34.90
N ARG A 712 -50.09 -9.91 -35.76
CA ARG A 712 -49.92 -8.51 -35.35
C ARG A 712 -51.30 -7.89 -35.20
N GLY A 713 -51.89 -8.06 -34.01
CA GLY A 713 -53.11 -7.40 -33.59
C GLY A 713 -53.06 -6.98 -32.12
N THR A 714 -53.06 -5.66 -31.88
CA THR A 714 -53.39 -4.90 -30.66
C THR A 714 -52.35 -4.67 -29.53
N LEU A 715 -52.11 -3.38 -29.25
CA LEU A 715 -51.67 -2.77 -27.98
C LEU A 715 -52.89 -2.05 -27.34
N PRO A 716 -52.88 -1.55 -26.09
CA PRO A 716 -52.30 -1.99 -24.81
C PRO A 716 -53.33 -2.01 -23.63
N GLY A 717 -52.99 -2.54 -22.44
CA GLY A 717 -53.88 -2.46 -21.24
C GLY A 717 -53.27 -2.83 -19.87
N VAL A 718 -52.86 -1.80 -19.13
CA VAL A 718 -52.93 -1.47 -17.67
C VAL A 718 -53.21 -2.56 -16.57
N SER A 719 -52.33 -2.55 -15.55
CA SER A 719 -52.44 -2.77 -14.06
C SER A 719 -52.79 -4.12 -13.37
N THR A 720 -51.79 -4.66 -12.63
CA THR A 720 -51.70 -5.09 -11.19
C THR A 720 -52.73 -6.06 -10.55
N PRO A 721 -52.56 -6.55 -9.29
CA PRO A 721 -51.66 -7.62 -8.78
C PRO A 721 -52.42 -8.69 -7.92
N SER A 722 -51.77 -9.78 -7.49
CA SER A 722 -52.31 -10.70 -6.43
C SER A 722 -51.16 -11.54 -5.82
N THR A 723 -50.78 -11.39 -4.54
CA THR A 723 -51.22 -12.16 -3.32
C THR A 723 -51.26 -13.69 -3.53
N ALA A 724 -50.71 -14.60 -2.71
CA ALA A 724 -50.28 -14.70 -1.29
C ALA A 724 -49.48 -16.04 -1.11
N PRO A 725 -49.37 -16.72 0.06
CA PRO A 725 -48.82 -16.38 1.40
C PRO A 725 -47.76 -17.38 1.93
N ALA A 726 -47.21 -17.05 3.12
CA ALA A 726 -46.26 -17.80 3.95
C ALA A 726 -46.85 -18.92 4.82
N VAL A 727 -46.03 -19.92 5.20
CA VAL A 727 -46.15 -20.73 6.44
C VAL A 727 -44.74 -21.17 6.91
N ALA A 728 -44.51 -21.15 8.22
CA ALA A 728 -43.40 -21.73 8.99
C ALA A 728 -44.00 -22.36 10.29
N PRO A 729 -43.22 -22.85 11.27
CA PRO A 729 -42.21 -23.93 11.32
C PRO A 729 -42.51 -24.93 12.49
N GLU A 730 -41.67 -25.95 12.73
CA GLU A 730 -41.64 -26.67 14.02
C GLU A 730 -40.25 -27.25 14.42
N THR A 731 -40.05 -27.28 15.74
CA THR A 731 -38.89 -27.58 16.62
C THR A 731 -38.68 -29.10 16.84
N ASP A 732 -37.67 -29.69 17.50
CA ASP A 732 -37.06 -29.41 18.81
C ASP A 732 -35.85 -30.35 19.14
N ALA A 733 -34.99 -29.90 20.09
CA ALA A 733 -34.10 -30.51 21.13
C ALA A 733 -33.91 -32.06 21.30
N ARG A 734 -32.90 -32.69 21.96
CA ARG A 734 -31.87 -32.42 23.03
C ARG A 734 -30.98 -33.71 23.19
N ARG A 735 -29.64 -33.66 23.40
CA ARG A 735 -28.82 -33.67 24.66
C ARG A 735 -28.40 -35.04 25.27
N SER A 736 -27.08 -35.29 25.47
CA SER A 736 -26.44 -35.70 26.76
C SER A 736 -24.98 -36.24 26.65
N THR A 737 -24.07 -35.68 27.48
CA THR A 737 -22.72 -36.13 27.94
C THR A 737 -22.84 -37.23 29.05
N PRO A 738 -21.79 -37.91 29.65
CA PRO A 738 -20.46 -37.40 30.08
C PRO A 738 -19.23 -38.38 30.30
N ASP A 739 -18.09 -37.76 30.63
CA ASP A 739 -17.02 -38.10 31.63
C ASP A 739 -15.80 -39.05 31.43
N THR A 740 -14.61 -38.42 31.54
CA THR A 740 -13.30 -38.70 32.22
C THR A 740 -12.57 -40.05 32.21
N SER A 741 -11.27 -40.02 31.81
CA SER A 741 -10.11 -40.49 32.62
C SER A 741 -8.72 -40.17 31.98
N HIS A 742 -7.70 -39.96 32.83
CA HIS A 742 -6.24 -39.80 32.58
C HIS A 742 -5.50 -40.56 33.71
N PRO A 743 -4.17 -40.91 33.69
CA PRO A 743 -3.06 -40.36 32.87
C PRO A 743 -1.89 -41.30 32.38
N ALA A 744 -1.03 -40.74 31.50
CA ALA A 744 0.45 -40.84 31.34
C ALA A 744 1.16 -42.07 30.67
N PRO A 745 2.43 -41.93 30.17
CA PRO A 745 3.05 -40.81 29.43
C PRO A 745 3.90 -41.25 28.20
N GLY A 746 4.15 -40.30 27.28
CA GLY A 746 5.39 -40.25 26.48
C GLY A 746 5.26 -40.45 24.97
N ASN A 747 5.17 -39.36 24.20
CA ASN A 747 6.21 -38.91 23.29
C ASN A 747 5.79 -37.61 22.57
N ARG A 748 6.76 -36.70 22.43
CA ARG A 748 6.81 -35.44 21.64
C ARG A 748 5.54 -35.04 20.86
N GLN A 749 4.92 -33.93 21.27
CA GLN A 749 3.89 -33.22 20.50
C GLN A 749 4.49 -32.63 19.21
N PRO A 750 3.95 -32.92 18.01
CA PRO A 750 4.13 -32.08 16.83
C PRO A 750 3.37 -30.77 17.00
N ALA A 751 3.83 -29.73 16.30
CA ALA A 751 3.30 -28.36 16.32
C ALA A 751 1.76 -28.32 16.19
N THR A 752 1.14 -27.44 16.95
CA THR A 752 -0.29 -27.18 16.98
C THR A 752 -0.84 -26.76 15.61
N ASP A 753 -2.03 -27.30 15.29
CA ASP A 753 -2.88 -27.02 14.13
C ASP A 753 -3.10 -25.50 13.94
N THR A 754 -2.18 -24.83 13.25
CA THR A 754 -2.32 -23.40 12.93
C THR A 754 -2.48 -23.28 11.43
N ILE A 755 -3.71 -23.10 10.98
CA ILE A 755 -3.97 -22.64 9.61
C ILE A 755 -3.34 -21.26 9.48
N THR A 756 -2.52 -21.03 8.45
CA THR A 756 -1.77 -19.79 8.23
C THR A 756 -2.35 -19.01 7.04
N ARG A 757 -1.83 -17.80 6.75
CA ARG A 757 -2.19 -16.99 5.57
C ARG A 757 -2.15 -17.74 4.23
N PHE A 758 -1.44 -18.87 4.18
CA PHE A 758 -1.33 -19.76 3.03
C PHE A 758 -2.54 -20.67 2.78
N SER A 759 -3.63 -20.51 3.53
CA SER A 759 -4.87 -21.27 3.32
C SER A 759 -6.07 -20.34 3.31
N SER A 760 -7.01 -20.58 2.41
CA SER A 760 -8.33 -19.92 2.40
C SER A 760 -9.16 -20.16 3.68
N LEU A 761 -8.78 -21.17 4.48
CA LEU A 761 -9.37 -21.45 5.79
C LEU A 761 -8.84 -20.53 6.90
N PHE A 762 -7.84 -19.69 6.62
CA PHE A 762 -7.26 -18.77 7.59
C PHE A 762 -8.32 -17.83 8.18
N GLY A 763 -8.33 -17.70 9.51
CA GLY A 763 -9.29 -16.85 10.23
C GLY A 763 -10.72 -17.42 10.32
N GLN A 764 -11.02 -18.58 9.74
CA GLN A 764 -12.36 -19.18 9.85
C GLN A 764 -12.57 -19.81 11.23
N LYS A 765 -13.69 -19.47 11.90
CA LYS A 765 -13.99 -19.90 13.28
C LYS A 765 -14.49 -21.33 13.39
N ASN A 766 -15.04 -21.90 12.31
CA ASN A 766 -15.57 -23.26 12.30
C ASN A 766 -14.91 -24.08 11.19
N LEU A 767 -13.96 -24.93 11.58
CA LEU A 767 -13.23 -25.83 10.70
C LEU A 767 -13.74 -27.27 10.80
N GLU A 768 -14.80 -27.50 11.60
CA GLU A 768 -15.36 -28.83 11.81
C GLU A 768 -16.02 -29.32 10.51
N GLY A 769 -15.41 -30.33 9.89
CA GLY A 769 -15.83 -30.86 8.59
C GLY A 769 -15.01 -30.38 7.39
N MET A 770 -13.93 -29.61 7.60
CA MET A 770 -13.02 -29.18 6.53
C MET A 770 -11.76 -30.08 6.47
N PRO A 771 -11.25 -30.40 5.26
CA PRO A 771 -9.91 -30.96 5.14
C PRO A 771 -8.87 -29.91 5.54
N ILE A 772 -7.77 -30.33 6.16
CA ILE A 772 -6.69 -29.42 6.56
C ILE A 772 -5.40 -30.04 6.05
N LEU A 773 -4.77 -29.44 5.04
CA LEU A 773 -3.48 -29.89 4.56
C LEU A 773 -2.36 -29.15 5.29
N GLN A 774 -1.61 -29.88 6.10
CA GLN A 774 -0.44 -29.37 6.77
C GLN A 774 0.81 -29.70 5.96
N PHE A 775 1.45 -28.67 5.41
CA PHE A 775 2.69 -28.80 4.66
C PHE A 775 3.91 -28.83 5.60
N ASP A 776 4.93 -29.59 5.24
CA ASP A 776 6.22 -29.63 5.93
C ASP A 776 6.94 -28.28 5.89
N LYS A 777 6.77 -27.57 4.77
CA LYS A 777 7.19 -26.19 4.55
C LYS A 777 6.19 -25.51 3.62
N ARG A 778 5.92 -24.24 3.89
CA ARG A 778 5.10 -23.38 3.02
C ARG A 778 5.95 -22.46 2.15
N GLU A 779 7.17 -22.16 2.59
CA GLU A 779 8.12 -21.28 1.91
C GLU A 779 9.44 -22.04 1.71
N LEU A 780 10.05 -21.91 0.53
CA LEU A 780 11.34 -22.52 0.20
C LEU A 780 12.27 -21.51 -0.47
N ASP A 781 13.45 -21.30 0.10
CA ASP A 781 14.52 -20.51 -0.53
C ASP A 781 15.44 -21.43 -1.35
N LEU A 782 15.52 -21.20 -2.66
CA LEU A 782 16.42 -21.94 -3.56
C LEU A 782 17.85 -21.38 -3.54
N GLY A 783 18.07 -20.21 -2.93
CA GLY A 783 19.32 -19.47 -2.97
C GLY A 783 19.68 -19.03 -4.40
N ASP A 784 20.97 -19.07 -4.71
CA ASP A 784 21.48 -18.67 -6.03
C ASP A 784 21.07 -19.66 -7.13
N VAL A 785 20.27 -19.19 -8.07
CA VAL A 785 19.88 -19.90 -9.29
C VAL A 785 20.54 -19.21 -10.48
N ARG A 786 21.29 -19.97 -11.28
CA ARG A 786 21.94 -19.43 -12.48
C ARG A 786 20.92 -19.31 -13.60
N HIS A 787 20.90 -18.19 -14.30
CA HIS A 787 20.05 -17.97 -15.47
C HIS A 787 20.16 -19.13 -16.49
N GLY A 788 19.01 -19.59 -16.99
CA GLY A 788 18.93 -20.72 -17.94
C GLY A 788 19.15 -22.10 -17.32
N THR A 789 18.99 -22.24 -16.01
CA THR A 789 19.04 -23.55 -15.32
C THR A 789 17.70 -23.93 -14.69
N ALA A 790 17.47 -25.24 -14.57
CA ALA A 790 16.30 -25.78 -13.89
C ALA A 790 16.65 -26.34 -12.50
N ARG A 791 15.73 -26.18 -11.55
CA ARG A 791 15.82 -26.69 -10.18
C ARG A 791 14.57 -27.49 -9.83
N SER A 792 14.74 -28.70 -9.31
CA SER A 792 13.63 -29.53 -8.83
C SER A 792 13.64 -29.66 -7.32
N PHE A 793 12.47 -29.59 -6.71
CA PHE A 793 12.24 -29.71 -5.27
C PHE A 793 10.83 -30.25 -5.01
N GLU A 794 10.52 -30.57 -3.75
CA GLU A 794 9.24 -31.18 -3.39
C GLU A 794 8.63 -30.47 -2.17
N TYR A 795 7.31 -30.35 -2.19
CA TYR A 795 6.49 -30.04 -1.02
C TYR A 795 5.81 -31.30 -0.54
N THR A 796 5.87 -31.57 0.76
CA THR A 796 5.15 -32.70 1.35
C THR A 796 4.08 -32.18 2.28
N PHE A 797 2.94 -32.87 2.33
CA PHE A 797 1.84 -32.48 3.19
C PHE A 797 1.15 -33.68 3.80
N THR A 798 0.48 -33.46 4.91
CA THR A 798 -0.37 -34.43 5.60
C THR A 798 -1.76 -33.83 5.80
N ASN A 799 -2.82 -34.59 5.51
CA ASN A 799 -4.18 -34.16 5.85
C ASN A 799 -4.41 -34.34 7.36
N THR A 800 -4.30 -33.27 8.15
CA THR A 800 -4.57 -33.27 9.60
C THR A 800 -6.05 -33.04 9.92
N GLY A 801 -6.87 -32.72 8.90
CA GLY A 801 -8.31 -32.55 9.02
C GLY A 801 -9.06 -33.86 9.27
N LYS A 802 -10.33 -33.74 9.68
CA LYS A 802 -11.18 -34.90 10.00
C LYS A 802 -11.94 -35.47 8.79
N VAL A 803 -11.85 -34.84 7.62
CA VAL A 803 -12.50 -35.29 6.38
C VAL A 803 -11.46 -35.48 5.27
N PRO A 804 -11.75 -36.31 4.25
CA PRO A 804 -10.84 -36.51 3.13
C PRO A 804 -10.60 -35.22 2.34
N ALA A 805 -9.36 -35.02 1.90
CA ALA A 805 -8.95 -33.96 1.01
C ALA A 805 -8.66 -34.53 -0.38
N LYS A 806 -9.02 -33.83 -1.44
CA LYS A 806 -8.61 -34.22 -2.80
C LYS A 806 -8.18 -32.99 -3.56
N ILE A 807 -6.96 -33.03 -4.08
CA ILE A 807 -6.43 -31.94 -4.90
C ILE A 807 -7.12 -31.98 -6.25
N MET A 808 -7.87 -30.92 -6.54
CA MET A 808 -8.58 -30.71 -7.78
C MET A 808 -7.65 -30.13 -8.85
N LEU A 809 -6.78 -29.19 -8.46
CA LEU A 809 -5.92 -28.45 -9.37
C LEU A 809 -4.69 -27.92 -8.63
N ILE A 810 -3.56 -27.86 -9.33
CA ILE A 810 -2.37 -27.10 -8.91
C ILE A 810 -2.09 -26.09 -10.01
N GLN A 811 -1.83 -24.83 -9.66
CA GLN A 811 -1.46 -23.76 -10.59
C GLN A 811 -0.12 -23.16 -10.18
N ALA A 812 0.69 -22.82 -11.18
CA ALA A 812 1.97 -22.14 -10.98
C ALA A 812 2.28 -21.25 -12.21
N CYS A 813 3.34 -20.44 -12.16
CA CYS A 813 3.81 -19.71 -13.34
C CYS A 813 4.19 -20.68 -14.48
N SER A 814 4.27 -20.18 -15.71
CA SER A 814 4.79 -20.94 -16.87
C SER A 814 6.23 -21.42 -16.66
N CYS A 815 6.99 -20.71 -15.81
CA CYS A 815 8.33 -21.08 -15.37
C CYS A 815 8.38 -22.28 -14.42
N THR A 816 7.24 -22.80 -13.96
CA THR A 816 7.15 -23.90 -13.01
C THR A 816 6.30 -25.02 -13.58
N THR A 817 6.87 -26.22 -13.62
CA THR A 817 6.12 -27.45 -13.88
C THR A 817 5.99 -28.26 -12.60
N TYR A 818 4.95 -29.09 -12.51
CA TYR A 818 4.72 -29.93 -11.34
C TYR A 818 4.24 -31.32 -11.73
N THR A 819 4.43 -32.27 -10.82
CA THR A 819 3.83 -33.61 -10.91
C THR A 819 3.15 -33.97 -9.59
N HIS A 820 1.90 -34.39 -9.70
CA HIS A 820 1.05 -34.83 -8.60
C HIS A 820 0.02 -35.85 -9.09
N ASP A 821 -0.39 -36.77 -8.23
CA ASP A 821 -1.45 -37.74 -8.54
C ASP A 821 -2.83 -37.14 -8.26
N ASN A 822 -3.41 -36.47 -9.27
CA ASN A 822 -4.71 -35.81 -9.16
C ASN A 822 -5.90 -36.77 -8.96
N SER A 823 -5.68 -38.10 -9.06
CA SER A 823 -6.71 -39.10 -8.77
C SER A 823 -6.79 -39.48 -7.29
N LYS A 824 -5.76 -39.12 -6.51
CA LYS A 824 -5.62 -39.53 -5.12
C LYS A 824 -6.51 -38.70 -4.18
N VAL A 825 -7.26 -39.40 -3.34
CA VAL A 825 -7.99 -38.83 -2.21
C VAL A 825 -7.18 -39.11 -0.94
N TYR A 826 -6.88 -38.08 -0.16
CA TYR A 826 -6.10 -38.12 1.06
C TYR A 826 -7.03 -38.16 2.27
N GLY A 827 -7.21 -39.31 2.89
CA GLY A 827 -7.95 -39.43 4.15
C GLY A 827 -7.25 -38.74 5.32
N PRO A 828 -7.92 -38.58 6.48
CA PRO A 828 -7.28 -38.08 7.69
C PRO A 828 -6.02 -38.87 8.05
N GLY A 829 -4.88 -38.18 8.16
CA GLY A 829 -3.54 -38.73 8.41
C GLY A 829 -2.76 -39.15 7.16
N ASP A 830 -3.39 -39.21 5.98
CA ASP A 830 -2.69 -39.53 4.74
C ASP A 830 -1.77 -38.38 4.31
N SER A 831 -0.63 -38.74 3.74
CA SER A 831 0.35 -37.77 3.23
C SER A 831 0.50 -37.82 1.70
N GLY A 832 0.86 -36.68 1.14
CA GLY A 832 1.08 -36.46 -0.27
C GLY A 832 2.35 -35.68 -0.56
N THR A 833 2.74 -35.68 -1.84
CA THR A 833 3.92 -34.96 -2.32
C THR A 833 3.56 -34.26 -3.62
N ILE A 834 4.02 -33.02 -3.77
CA ILE A 834 3.97 -32.25 -5.01
C ILE A 834 5.42 -32.02 -5.42
N LYS A 835 5.83 -32.60 -6.54
CA LYS A 835 7.17 -32.38 -7.09
C LYS A 835 7.12 -31.21 -8.04
N VAL A 836 8.02 -30.26 -7.86
CA VAL A 836 8.07 -28.99 -8.58
C VAL A 836 9.40 -28.91 -9.32
N THR A 837 9.37 -28.44 -10.57
CA THR A 837 10.56 -28.08 -11.33
C THR A 837 10.42 -26.65 -11.84
N PHE A 838 11.29 -25.78 -11.36
CA PHE A 838 11.43 -24.40 -11.78
C PHE A 838 12.48 -24.28 -12.88
N ASP A 839 12.17 -23.56 -13.96
CA ASP A 839 13.09 -23.20 -15.05
C ASP A 839 13.29 -21.67 -15.09
N SER A 840 14.54 -21.23 -14.95
CA SER A 840 14.93 -19.81 -14.91
C SER A 840 15.20 -19.20 -16.28
N THR A 841 14.95 -19.91 -17.39
CA THR A 841 15.31 -19.45 -18.74
C THR A 841 14.66 -18.13 -19.15
N GLU A 842 13.43 -17.87 -18.70
CA GLU A 842 12.64 -16.66 -19.03
C GLU A 842 12.63 -15.63 -17.88
N LYS A 843 13.56 -15.73 -16.92
CA LYS A 843 13.60 -14.88 -15.72
C LYS A 843 14.73 -13.88 -15.79
N GLU A 844 14.46 -12.63 -15.43
CA GLU A 844 15.44 -11.53 -15.52
C GLU A 844 15.86 -10.95 -14.15
N GLU A 845 15.09 -11.23 -13.10
CA GLU A 845 15.29 -10.69 -11.75
C GLU A 845 14.98 -11.71 -10.65
N ASP A 846 15.23 -11.31 -9.40
CA ASP A 846 14.90 -12.08 -8.20
C ASP A 846 13.37 -12.06 -7.99
N GLU A 847 12.77 -13.21 -7.74
CA GLU A 847 11.32 -13.29 -7.53
C GLU A 847 10.95 -14.33 -6.45
N THR A 848 9.79 -14.12 -5.83
CA THR A 848 9.07 -15.14 -5.06
C THR A 848 7.91 -15.65 -5.91
N ILE A 849 7.82 -16.96 -6.11
CA ILE A 849 6.81 -17.64 -6.91
C ILE A 849 5.88 -18.42 -6.01
N THR A 850 4.57 -18.11 -6.11
CA THR A 850 3.50 -18.84 -5.43
C THR A 850 2.94 -19.96 -6.31
N ILE A 851 2.66 -21.11 -5.69
CA ILE A 851 1.98 -22.27 -6.27
C ILE A 851 0.67 -22.47 -5.51
N ASP A 852 -0.44 -22.40 -6.24
CA ASP A 852 -1.79 -22.52 -5.71
C ASP A 852 -2.28 -23.96 -5.83
N ILE A 853 -2.87 -24.51 -4.78
CA ILE A 853 -3.31 -25.89 -4.65
C ILE A 853 -4.78 -25.87 -4.23
N TYR A 854 -5.67 -26.13 -5.18
CA TYR A 854 -7.11 -26.13 -4.95
C TYR A 854 -7.60 -27.53 -4.60
N LEU A 855 -8.42 -27.63 -3.55
CA LEU A 855 -9.11 -28.85 -3.16
C LEU A 855 -10.51 -28.89 -3.78
N GLU A 856 -11.02 -30.10 -4.02
CA GLU A 856 -12.40 -30.32 -4.48
C GLU A 856 -13.42 -29.92 -3.39
N GLN A 857 -13.02 -30.01 -2.13
CA GLN A 857 -13.81 -29.59 -0.97
C GLN A 857 -13.89 -28.06 -0.90
N THR A 858 -15.01 -27.57 -0.37
CA THR A 858 -15.30 -26.14 -0.30
C THR A 858 -15.26 -25.60 1.12
N ASP A 859 -14.90 -24.32 1.26
CA ASP A 859 -14.94 -23.61 2.53
C ASP A 859 -16.37 -23.19 2.92
N SER A 860 -16.50 -22.43 4.01
CA SER A 860 -17.80 -21.94 4.52
C SER A 860 -18.56 -21.01 3.55
N ARG A 861 -17.92 -20.56 2.47
CA ARG A 861 -18.49 -19.71 1.42
C ARG A 861 -18.85 -20.51 0.15
N ASP A 862 -18.78 -21.84 0.21
CA ASP A 862 -18.96 -22.75 -0.94
C ASP A 862 -17.91 -22.54 -2.05
N MET A 863 -16.73 -22.00 -1.71
CA MET A 863 -15.60 -21.82 -2.61
C MET A 863 -14.60 -22.96 -2.44
N PRO A 864 -13.94 -23.46 -3.50
CA PRO A 864 -12.88 -24.46 -3.35
C PRO A 864 -11.83 -24.04 -2.32
N ILE A 865 -11.44 -24.94 -1.43
CA ILE A 865 -10.40 -24.67 -0.43
C ILE A 865 -9.07 -24.50 -1.17
N LEU A 866 -8.50 -23.32 -1.09
CA LEU A 866 -7.18 -22.98 -1.61
C LEU A 866 -6.11 -23.16 -0.52
N GLU A 867 -5.03 -23.84 -0.88
CA GLU A 867 -3.77 -23.92 -0.16
C GLU A 867 -2.65 -23.34 -1.04
N MET A 868 -1.70 -22.62 -0.45
CA MET A 868 -0.61 -21.96 -1.15
C MET A 868 0.74 -22.44 -0.60
N VAL A 869 1.73 -22.55 -1.49
CA VAL A 869 3.15 -22.74 -1.15
C VAL A 869 4.00 -21.82 -2.04
N GLU A 870 5.11 -21.32 -1.53
CA GLU A 870 5.96 -20.34 -2.18
C GLU A 870 7.40 -20.81 -2.25
N TYR A 871 8.11 -20.49 -3.34
CA TYR A 871 9.55 -20.56 -3.37
C TYR A 871 10.16 -19.26 -3.90
N LYS A 872 11.35 -18.91 -3.42
CA LYS A 872 12.09 -17.74 -3.87
C LYS A 872 13.51 -18.11 -4.31
N TYR A 873 14.12 -17.25 -5.10
CA TYR A 873 15.48 -17.45 -5.62
C TYR A 873 16.19 -16.12 -5.84
N HIS A 874 17.53 -16.15 -5.78
CA HIS A 874 18.40 -15.08 -6.25
C HIS A 874 18.95 -15.44 -7.63
N LEU A 875 18.66 -14.62 -8.64
CA LEU A 875 19.07 -14.90 -10.02
C LEU A 875 20.50 -14.41 -10.25
N THR A 876 21.38 -15.35 -10.58
CA THR A 876 22.78 -15.09 -10.92
C THR A 876 23.00 -15.20 -12.43
N LYS A 877 23.69 -14.21 -13.00
CA LYS A 877 23.99 -14.15 -14.44
C LYS A 877 25.03 -15.18 -14.89
#